data_AF-A0A9W8TQT4-F1
#
_entry.id   AF-A0A9W8TQT4-F1
#
_cell.length_a   1.000
_cell.length_b   1.000
_cell.length_c   1.000
_cell.angle_alpha   90.00
_cell.angle_beta   90.00
_cell.angle_gamma   90.00
#
_symmetry.space_group_name_H-M   'P 1'
#
loop_
_entity.id
_entity.type
_entity.pdbx_description
1 polymer ?
#
loop_
_entity_poly.entity_id
_entity_poly.type
_entity_poly.pdbx_seq_one_letter_code
_entity_poly.pdbx_strand_id
1 'polypeptide(L)'
;MNYDGAEGLEFKAGNSRIDPAVRKLLPDGCEVISTKEHGVSFWAQTGRINVSLSDGTPQSFFIKVISKEIGRNMVMGEFESMSAAYQVLPEFVPKPLGWGTYITITDTHFFLCEFRDMINDMPDPHQFAVSLSKLHQDSASPIGKFGFHVTTYVGNLPQHVAWEDSWEAFFAKSMRWALDLEMERKGHDKELDTLTRVLFDKVIPRLLRPLESEGRTVKPSLVHGDLWYANSGIDTNLNRPVVFDACSFYAHNEYEFGQWRPACNRFGAEYISAYNSFVQISQPEEDFEGRLDLYRLRFDTHVSALFVENESLRTQVLDVMRDLVRRYGGDESTKAKESGEACALCGTPRGGDKSFLQRLKRRWDASACRDAMSDYASAELLLRLDPLPIKQILAVVIVGYVSHLVYNLKFHPLSKYPGPKIAIVSNIWWAWNSISGRYPWVIEETLRRYGDVVRIAPNELVFLTPQAAKDIYLAQENHLESFVQVGYDALDTGDNGISGEPNPVRYREVAKKLAPAFGNKNLVAKEAVIQRHMNQFIEKMEHLQGKDIELRQWSDWLALDLSAEMTYGQDWGQVRDMKDSPFLSATLKLNIFLTLSQITRKFNVITRMLLTPLMYLSIPPSIWLTIPNLITKNTKDLQQRIDCRGNTEHLDYVEQLLPFNKPIPEKKELFYIQNVAGQLLLASWQPLANQFYTIILFLLKEPDVYEALVSEVRAAFSDDSKITIGSLATGNLRYLKACVSEGLRMHAETVDGLPRISPGAIVDGHYVPQGVICQISYFSATRSSRFFHEPLKFRPERWLPPDDLRFDPVFKNDDLKASKPFSQGLRGCPGGSIATAIVRLFIAKIVWRFDLETTPNNISFDKDFKFMTFWERPDFFVRMTPVKRQ
;
A
#
# COMPACT_ATOMS: atom_id res chain seq x y z
N MET A 1 -19.23 -12.91 15.45
CA MET A 1 -20.05 -13.23 14.27
C MET A 1 -19.25 -14.03 13.28
N ASN A 2 -17.92 -13.88 13.28
CA ASN A 2 -17.03 -14.77 12.54
C ASN A 2 -17.19 -16.21 13.03
N TYR A 3 -17.55 -17.08 12.10
CA TYR A 3 -17.49 -18.52 12.24
C TYR A 3 -16.00 -18.89 12.27
N ASP A 4 -15.52 -19.45 13.37
CA ASP A 4 -14.10 -19.82 13.55
C ASP A 4 -13.71 -21.13 12.83
N GLY A 5 -14.54 -21.56 11.86
CA GLY A 5 -14.41 -22.86 11.23
C GLY A 5 -14.87 -23.98 12.15
N ALA A 6 -15.32 -25.08 11.57
CA ALA A 6 -15.40 -26.36 12.25
C ALA A 6 -14.50 -27.35 11.53
N GLU A 7 -13.82 -28.16 12.32
CA GLU A 7 -12.83 -29.12 11.86
C GLU A 7 -13.44 -30.01 10.75
N GLY A 8 -12.91 -29.87 9.53
CA GLY A 8 -13.34 -30.65 8.36
C GLY A 8 -14.41 -30.02 7.46
N LEU A 9 -15.01 -28.87 7.80
CA LEU A 9 -15.94 -28.12 6.92
C LEU A 9 -15.35 -26.81 6.38
N GLU A 10 -14.03 -26.66 6.50
CA GLU A 10 -13.31 -25.46 6.11
C GLU A 10 -13.14 -25.41 4.58
N PHE A 11 -13.23 -24.22 4.00
CA PHE A 11 -13.05 -24.02 2.57
C PHE A 11 -11.55 -24.03 2.17
N LYS A 12 -10.88 -25.18 2.31
CA LYS A 12 -9.45 -25.37 2.03
C LYS A 12 -9.22 -26.26 0.82
N ALA A 13 -8.15 -26.00 0.08
CA ALA A 13 -7.76 -26.80 -1.08
C ALA A 13 -7.62 -28.29 -0.71
N GLY A 14 -8.36 -29.15 -1.41
CA GLY A 14 -8.38 -30.59 -1.15
C GLY A 14 -9.48 -31.07 -0.19
N ASN A 15 -10.24 -30.17 0.43
CA ASN A 15 -11.44 -30.55 1.17
C ASN A 15 -12.62 -30.75 0.19
N SER A 16 -13.36 -31.85 0.32
CA SER A 16 -14.59 -32.14 -0.42
C SER A 16 -15.81 -32.30 0.49
N ARG A 17 -15.63 -32.17 1.81
CA ARG A 17 -16.72 -32.29 2.78
C ARG A 17 -17.54 -31.01 2.82
N ILE A 18 -18.85 -31.19 2.82
CA ILE A 18 -19.86 -30.13 3.02
C ILE A 18 -20.90 -30.63 4.01
N ASP A 19 -21.59 -29.71 4.68
CA ASP A 19 -22.67 -30.06 5.59
C ASP A 19 -23.82 -30.76 4.85
N PRO A 20 -24.48 -31.78 5.44
CA PRO A 20 -25.61 -32.46 4.82
C PRO A 20 -26.76 -31.52 4.43
N ALA A 21 -26.95 -30.39 5.12
CA ALA A 21 -27.94 -29.39 4.75
C ALA A 21 -27.59 -28.68 3.43
N VAL A 22 -26.30 -28.37 3.22
CA VAL A 22 -25.81 -27.80 1.95
C VAL A 22 -25.93 -28.82 0.82
N ARG A 23 -25.57 -30.09 1.10
CA ARG A 23 -25.65 -31.18 0.12
C ARG A 23 -27.07 -31.37 -0.44
N LYS A 24 -28.11 -31.18 0.37
CA LYS A 24 -29.52 -31.28 -0.05
C LYS A 24 -29.96 -30.26 -1.09
N LEU A 25 -29.24 -29.12 -1.21
CA LEU A 25 -29.55 -28.09 -2.19
C LEU A 25 -28.77 -28.26 -3.51
N LEU A 26 -27.73 -29.11 -3.53
CA LEU A 26 -26.98 -29.38 -4.74
C LEU A 26 -27.75 -30.35 -5.66
N PRO A 27 -27.46 -30.36 -6.98
CA PRO A 27 -28.12 -31.26 -7.91
C PRO A 27 -28.03 -32.74 -7.49
N ASP A 28 -29.12 -33.48 -7.68
CA ASP A 28 -29.19 -34.90 -7.33
C ASP A 28 -28.12 -35.72 -8.06
N GLY A 29 -27.45 -36.61 -7.33
CA GLY A 29 -26.41 -37.47 -7.88
C GLY A 29 -25.07 -36.80 -8.20
N CYS A 30 -24.89 -35.49 -7.94
CA CYS A 30 -23.60 -34.83 -8.18
C CYS A 30 -22.51 -35.32 -7.21
N GLU A 31 -21.24 -35.31 -7.62
CA GLU A 31 -20.08 -35.55 -6.77
C GLU A 31 -19.43 -34.22 -6.37
N VAL A 32 -19.19 -33.98 -5.07
CA VAL A 32 -18.46 -32.78 -4.61
C VAL A 32 -16.97 -33.03 -4.80
N ILE A 33 -16.35 -32.26 -5.69
CA ILE A 33 -14.94 -32.42 -6.06
C ILE A 33 -14.05 -31.63 -5.09
N SER A 34 -14.42 -30.40 -4.76
CA SER A 34 -13.64 -29.56 -3.86
C SER A 34 -14.45 -28.39 -3.32
N THR A 35 -14.08 -27.92 -2.13
CA THR A 35 -14.48 -26.62 -1.59
C THR A 35 -13.25 -25.72 -1.45
N LYS A 36 -13.39 -24.42 -1.74
CA LYS A 36 -12.29 -23.45 -1.67
C LYS A 36 -12.79 -22.10 -1.20
N GLU A 37 -12.00 -21.40 -0.40
CA GLU A 37 -12.30 -20.03 0.01
C GLU A 37 -12.40 -19.14 -1.24
N HIS A 38 -13.43 -18.29 -1.28
CA HIS A 38 -13.69 -17.45 -2.43
C HIS A 38 -14.43 -16.18 -2.02
N GLY A 39 -13.95 -15.01 -2.45
CA GLY A 39 -14.46 -13.70 -2.01
C GLY A 39 -13.88 -13.26 -0.66
N VAL A 40 -14.17 -12.02 -0.27
CA VAL A 40 -13.79 -11.45 1.03
C VAL A 40 -15.05 -10.81 1.64
N SER A 41 -15.36 -11.13 2.89
CA SER A 41 -16.45 -10.50 3.63
C SER A 41 -16.01 -10.19 5.06
N PHE A 42 -16.44 -9.04 5.60
CA PHE A 42 -16.20 -8.68 7.00
C PHE A 42 -17.09 -9.46 7.98
N TRP A 43 -18.19 -10.05 7.49
CA TRP A 43 -19.26 -10.58 8.32
C TRP A 43 -19.53 -12.08 8.11
N ALA A 44 -18.95 -12.67 7.06
CA ALA A 44 -19.22 -14.04 6.64
C ALA A 44 -17.95 -14.75 6.16
N GLN A 45 -17.94 -16.07 6.23
CA GLN A 45 -16.98 -16.89 5.48
C GLN A 45 -17.60 -17.27 4.13
N THR A 46 -16.89 -17.03 3.04
CA THR A 46 -17.40 -17.28 1.68
C THR A 46 -16.55 -18.32 0.94
N GLY A 47 -17.19 -19.12 0.08
CA GLY A 47 -16.54 -20.23 -0.60
C GLY A 47 -17.15 -20.58 -1.94
N ARG A 48 -16.38 -21.34 -2.73
CA ARG A 48 -16.78 -21.98 -3.97
C ARG A 48 -16.85 -23.50 -3.74
N ILE A 49 -17.98 -24.10 -4.08
CA ILE A 49 -18.19 -25.55 -4.10
C ILE A 49 -18.15 -26.01 -5.55
N ASN A 50 -17.17 -26.83 -5.91
CA ASN A 50 -17.07 -27.44 -7.24
C ASN A 50 -17.66 -28.84 -7.20
N VAL A 51 -18.57 -29.14 -8.12
CA VAL A 51 -19.19 -30.45 -8.28
C VAL A 51 -19.00 -30.99 -9.70
N SER A 52 -19.06 -32.30 -9.85
CA SER A 52 -19.30 -32.98 -11.12
C SER A 52 -20.73 -33.50 -11.11
N LEU A 53 -21.53 -33.16 -12.12
CA LEU A 53 -22.89 -33.67 -12.27
C LEU A 53 -22.88 -35.16 -12.65
N SER A 54 -24.04 -35.82 -12.61
CA SER A 54 -24.16 -37.25 -12.92
C SER A 54 -23.73 -37.63 -14.35
N ASP A 55 -23.72 -36.66 -15.27
CA ASP A 55 -23.24 -36.80 -16.65
C ASP A 55 -21.75 -36.44 -16.83
N GLY A 56 -21.05 -36.11 -15.73
CA GLY A 56 -19.66 -35.67 -15.72
C GLY A 56 -19.45 -34.16 -15.90
N THR A 57 -20.50 -33.38 -16.16
CA THR A 57 -20.39 -31.93 -16.41
C THR A 57 -19.92 -31.21 -15.14
N PRO A 58 -18.85 -30.39 -15.21
CA PRO A 58 -18.40 -29.60 -14.07
C PRO A 58 -19.35 -28.42 -13.82
N GLN A 59 -19.72 -28.19 -12.56
CA GLN A 59 -20.51 -27.04 -12.13
C GLN A 59 -19.95 -26.46 -10.82
N SER A 60 -20.21 -25.18 -10.56
CA SER A 60 -19.76 -24.50 -9.35
C SER A 60 -20.90 -23.74 -8.67
N PHE A 61 -20.81 -23.65 -7.34
CA PHE A 61 -21.75 -22.91 -6.50
C PHE A 61 -21.01 -21.97 -5.56
N PHE A 62 -21.57 -20.80 -5.31
CA PHE A 62 -21.11 -19.88 -4.28
C PHE A 62 -21.85 -20.15 -2.98
N ILE A 63 -21.12 -20.18 -1.86
CA ILE A 63 -21.68 -20.34 -0.53
C ILE A 63 -21.18 -19.22 0.39
N LYS A 64 -22.09 -18.66 1.17
CA LYS A 64 -21.81 -17.71 2.25
C LYS A 64 -22.27 -18.32 3.57
N VAL A 65 -21.41 -18.31 4.60
CA VAL A 65 -21.62 -18.98 5.89
C VAL A 65 -21.45 -17.99 7.03
N ILE A 66 -22.44 -17.94 7.94
CA ILE A 66 -22.51 -16.98 9.04
C ILE A 66 -23.05 -17.67 10.30
N SER A 67 -22.46 -17.38 11.45
CA SER A 67 -22.92 -17.94 12.73
C SER A 67 -23.90 -17.03 13.47
N LYS A 68 -24.58 -17.60 14.48
CA LYS A 68 -25.57 -16.96 15.35
C LYS A 68 -26.89 -16.67 14.67
N GLU A 69 -27.92 -16.46 15.48
CA GLU A 69 -29.27 -16.12 15.03
C GLU A 69 -29.32 -14.92 14.07
N ILE A 70 -28.48 -13.89 14.29
CA ILE A 70 -28.39 -12.76 13.35
C ILE A 70 -27.92 -13.20 11.95
N GLY A 71 -26.99 -14.16 11.88
CA GLY A 71 -26.52 -14.74 10.63
C GLY A 71 -27.63 -15.47 9.88
N ARG A 72 -28.54 -16.13 10.60
CA ARG A 72 -29.73 -16.78 10.01
C ARG A 72 -30.59 -15.78 9.25
N ASN A 73 -30.88 -14.64 9.88
CA ASN A 73 -31.71 -13.61 9.27
C ASN A 73 -31.01 -12.92 8.09
N MET A 74 -29.69 -12.75 8.16
CA MET A 74 -28.90 -12.20 7.06
C MET A 74 -28.96 -13.09 5.81
N VAL A 75 -28.67 -14.38 5.94
CA VAL A 75 -28.67 -15.30 4.78
C VAL A 75 -30.08 -15.52 4.21
N MET A 76 -31.12 -15.45 5.06
CA MET A 76 -32.52 -15.47 4.63
C MET A 76 -32.88 -14.20 3.84
N GLY A 77 -32.52 -13.02 4.35
CA GLY A 77 -32.78 -11.75 3.67
C GLY A 77 -32.07 -11.65 2.32
N GLU A 78 -30.82 -12.10 2.23
CA GLU A 78 -30.08 -12.16 0.97
C GLU A 78 -30.72 -13.15 -0.01
N PHE A 79 -31.13 -14.34 0.43
CA PHE A 79 -31.81 -15.31 -0.42
C PHE A 79 -33.11 -14.75 -1.03
N GLU A 80 -33.96 -14.12 -0.22
CA GLU A 80 -35.21 -13.52 -0.68
C GLU A 80 -34.96 -12.35 -1.64
N SER A 81 -33.93 -11.53 -1.37
CA SER A 81 -33.52 -10.41 -2.23
C SER A 81 -33.04 -10.89 -3.60
N MET A 82 -32.11 -11.85 -3.60
CA MET A 82 -31.58 -12.45 -4.83
C MET A 82 -32.67 -13.20 -5.60
N SER A 83 -33.65 -13.81 -4.91
CA SER A 83 -34.77 -14.51 -5.54
C SER A 83 -35.72 -13.55 -6.23
N ALA A 84 -36.06 -12.43 -5.57
CA ALA A 84 -36.88 -11.38 -6.17
C ALA A 84 -36.21 -10.78 -7.41
N ALA A 85 -34.90 -10.49 -7.33
CA ALA A 85 -34.15 -9.96 -8.47
C ALA A 85 -34.04 -10.98 -9.61
N TYR A 86 -33.82 -12.25 -9.31
CA TYR A 86 -33.69 -13.31 -10.31
C TYR A 86 -35.01 -13.58 -11.03
N GLN A 87 -36.16 -13.46 -10.35
CA GLN A 87 -37.47 -13.58 -10.99
C GLN A 87 -37.72 -12.49 -12.04
N VAL A 88 -37.15 -11.30 -11.85
CA VAL A 88 -37.31 -10.17 -12.77
C VAL A 88 -36.28 -10.25 -13.90
N LEU A 89 -35.00 -10.47 -13.56
CA LEU A 89 -33.90 -10.41 -14.53
C LEU A 89 -32.85 -11.50 -14.27
N PRO A 90 -33.12 -12.76 -14.65
CA PRO A 90 -32.25 -13.91 -14.39
C PRO A 90 -30.80 -13.74 -14.86
N GLU A 91 -30.57 -12.99 -15.93
CA GLU A 91 -29.22 -12.75 -16.46
C GLU A 91 -28.40 -11.77 -15.61
N PHE A 92 -29.03 -10.94 -14.78
CA PHE A 92 -28.38 -9.84 -14.05
C PHE A 92 -27.96 -10.24 -12.63
N VAL A 93 -28.46 -11.35 -12.10
CA VAL A 93 -28.10 -11.85 -10.77
C VAL A 93 -27.84 -13.35 -10.79
N PRO A 94 -26.91 -13.88 -9.97
CA PRO A 94 -26.75 -15.32 -9.79
C PRO A 94 -28.04 -15.96 -9.25
N LYS A 95 -28.47 -17.07 -9.86
CA LYS A 95 -29.58 -17.91 -9.41
C LYS A 95 -29.39 -18.36 -7.95
N PRO A 96 -30.26 -17.93 -7.02
CA PRO A 96 -30.24 -18.44 -5.67
C PRO A 96 -30.77 -19.88 -5.64
N LEU A 97 -30.11 -20.74 -4.87
CA LEU A 97 -30.51 -22.15 -4.69
C LEU A 97 -31.25 -22.36 -3.37
N GLY A 98 -30.81 -21.68 -2.32
CA GLY A 98 -31.45 -21.77 -1.01
C GLY A 98 -30.60 -21.22 0.10
N TRP A 99 -31.15 -21.26 1.30
CA TRP A 99 -30.46 -20.94 2.55
C TRP A 99 -30.87 -21.96 3.61
N GLY A 100 -30.11 -22.05 4.69
CA GLY A 100 -30.43 -22.98 5.77
C GLY A 100 -29.52 -22.89 6.97
N THR A 101 -29.69 -23.84 7.89
CA THR A 101 -28.82 -24.04 9.05
C THR A 101 -28.10 -25.37 8.89
N TYR A 102 -26.81 -25.41 9.21
CA TYR A 102 -26.03 -26.64 9.20
C TYR A 102 -26.64 -27.66 10.15
N ILE A 103 -26.64 -28.93 9.74
CA ILE A 103 -27.05 -30.04 10.59
C ILE A 103 -25.95 -30.36 11.61
N THR A 104 -24.69 -30.24 11.20
CA THR A 104 -23.53 -30.54 12.06
C THR A 104 -23.27 -29.45 13.11
N ILE A 105 -23.68 -28.21 12.85
CA ILE A 105 -23.45 -27.04 13.70
C ILE A 105 -24.71 -26.17 13.70
N THR A 106 -25.55 -26.36 14.71
CA THR A 106 -26.90 -25.77 14.74
C THR A 106 -26.93 -24.24 14.86
N ASP A 107 -25.80 -23.61 15.18
CA ASP A 107 -25.64 -22.14 15.25
C ASP A 107 -24.98 -21.55 13.98
N THR A 108 -24.85 -22.33 12.91
CA THR A 108 -24.24 -21.89 11.65
C THR A 108 -25.22 -21.95 10.51
N HIS A 109 -25.35 -20.86 9.78
CA HIS A 109 -26.32 -20.66 8.71
C HIS A 109 -25.61 -20.37 7.41
N PHE A 110 -26.26 -20.66 6.29
CA PHE A 110 -25.67 -20.49 4.97
C PHE A 110 -26.67 -19.99 3.93
N PHE A 111 -26.14 -19.28 2.93
CA PHE A 111 -26.78 -18.95 1.66
C PHE A 111 -26.00 -19.63 0.52
N LEU A 112 -26.71 -20.23 -0.44
CA LEU A 112 -26.15 -20.93 -1.59
C LEU A 112 -26.77 -20.40 -2.88
N CYS A 113 -25.93 -20.07 -3.87
CA CYS A 113 -26.37 -19.68 -5.21
C CYS A 113 -25.44 -20.25 -6.30
N GLU A 114 -25.85 -20.13 -7.56
CA GLU A 114 -25.01 -20.49 -8.69
C GLU A 114 -23.72 -19.68 -8.66
N PHE A 115 -22.61 -20.32 -9.00
CA PHE A 115 -21.36 -19.59 -9.15
C PHE A 115 -21.31 -19.00 -10.56
N ARG A 116 -21.14 -17.68 -10.66
CA ARG A 116 -20.82 -17.01 -11.91
C ARG A 116 -19.36 -16.59 -11.90
N ASP A 117 -18.60 -17.02 -12.89
CA ASP A 117 -17.24 -16.54 -13.08
C ASP A 117 -17.33 -15.07 -13.55
N MET A 118 -16.61 -14.19 -12.85
CA MET A 118 -16.73 -12.74 -12.99
C MET A 118 -15.36 -12.08 -13.12
N ILE A 119 -15.27 -11.05 -13.98
CA ILE A 119 -14.11 -10.16 -14.04
C ILE A 119 -14.30 -9.05 -13.00
N ASN A 120 -13.27 -8.83 -12.16
CA ASN A 120 -13.25 -7.75 -11.16
C ASN A 120 -12.90 -6.40 -11.81
N ASP A 121 -13.82 -5.92 -12.65
CA ASP A 121 -13.77 -4.58 -13.24
C ASP A 121 -15.16 -3.94 -13.31
N MET A 122 -15.20 -2.64 -13.58
CA MET A 122 -16.46 -1.92 -13.68
C MET A 122 -17.21 -2.33 -14.96
N PRO A 123 -18.50 -2.70 -14.87
CA PRO A 123 -19.32 -2.98 -16.04
C PRO A 123 -19.43 -1.74 -16.95
N ASP A 124 -19.59 -1.93 -18.26
CA ASP A 124 -19.85 -0.82 -19.18
C ASP A 124 -21.07 0.01 -18.70
N PRO A 125 -20.96 1.35 -18.59
CA PRO A 125 -22.03 2.18 -18.03
C PRO A 125 -23.38 2.01 -18.74
N HIS A 126 -23.37 1.89 -20.06
CA HIS A 126 -24.59 1.76 -20.84
C HIS A 126 -25.21 0.36 -20.66
N GLN A 127 -24.42 -0.72 -20.76
CA GLN A 127 -24.92 -2.07 -20.53
C GLN A 127 -25.45 -2.26 -19.10
N PHE A 128 -24.75 -1.70 -18.11
CA PHE A 128 -25.17 -1.73 -16.72
C PHE A 128 -26.49 -1.00 -16.52
N ALA A 129 -26.60 0.21 -17.08
CA ALA A 129 -27.82 1.01 -17.07
C ALA A 129 -29.01 0.31 -17.73
N VAL A 130 -28.80 -0.43 -18.83
CA VAL A 130 -29.86 -1.25 -19.45
C VAL A 130 -30.37 -2.30 -18.48
N SER A 131 -29.49 -3.07 -17.83
CA SER A 131 -29.91 -4.11 -16.90
C SER A 131 -30.58 -3.54 -15.64
N LEU A 132 -29.99 -2.49 -15.05
CA LEU A 132 -30.54 -1.85 -13.86
C LEU A 132 -31.91 -1.20 -14.14
N SER A 133 -32.06 -0.52 -15.27
CA SER A 133 -33.35 0.08 -15.66
C SER A 133 -34.42 -0.97 -15.91
N LYS A 134 -34.08 -2.14 -16.48
CA LYS A 134 -35.01 -3.26 -16.59
C LYS A 134 -35.42 -3.82 -15.23
N LEU A 135 -34.46 -4.03 -14.31
CA LEU A 135 -34.78 -4.47 -12.95
C LEU A 135 -35.81 -3.53 -12.28
N HIS A 136 -35.60 -2.22 -12.39
CA HIS A 136 -36.50 -1.23 -11.83
C HIS A 136 -37.86 -1.16 -12.57
N GLN A 137 -37.86 -1.20 -13.90
CA GLN A 137 -39.07 -1.02 -14.72
C GLN A 137 -39.93 -2.28 -14.84
N ASP A 138 -39.34 -3.47 -14.77
CA ASP A 138 -40.06 -4.73 -14.97
C ASP A 138 -40.46 -5.39 -13.65
N SER A 139 -39.83 -5.00 -12.53
CA SER A 139 -40.26 -5.45 -11.20
C SER A 139 -41.63 -4.92 -10.82
N ALA A 140 -42.39 -5.72 -10.06
CA ALA A 140 -43.68 -5.32 -9.50
C ALA A 140 -43.72 -5.66 -8.01
N SER A 141 -44.10 -4.67 -7.18
CA SER A 141 -44.37 -4.93 -5.76
C SER A 141 -45.56 -5.88 -5.64
N PRO A 142 -45.45 -6.97 -4.87
CA PRO A 142 -46.48 -8.02 -4.80
C PRO A 142 -47.81 -7.50 -4.25
N ILE A 143 -47.79 -6.41 -3.50
CA ILE A 143 -48.98 -5.76 -2.93
C ILE A 143 -49.12 -4.30 -3.36
N GLY A 144 -48.33 -3.84 -4.32
CA GLY A 144 -48.35 -2.46 -4.82
C GLY A 144 -47.83 -1.40 -3.84
N LYS A 145 -47.16 -1.80 -2.75
CA LYS A 145 -46.63 -0.91 -1.70
C LYS A 145 -45.10 -0.86 -1.69
N PHE A 146 -44.52 0.12 -1.02
CA PHE A 146 -43.07 0.19 -0.75
C PHE A 146 -42.71 -0.67 0.46
N GLY A 147 -41.59 -1.38 0.41
CA GLY A 147 -41.17 -2.30 1.47
C GLY A 147 -40.78 -3.69 0.96
N PHE A 148 -40.65 -4.66 1.87
CA PHE A 148 -40.28 -6.03 1.57
C PHE A 148 -40.89 -7.00 2.60
N HIS A 149 -41.12 -8.24 2.19
CA HIS A 149 -41.77 -9.25 3.03
C HIS A 149 -40.86 -9.83 4.13
N VAL A 150 -39.54 -9.66 4.00
CA VAL A 150 -38.54 -10.14 4.96
C VAL A 150 -37.54 -9.02 5.27
N THR A 151 -37.13 -8.89 6.53
CA THR A 151 -36.06 -7.96 6.93
C THR A 151 -34.76 -8.29 6.21
N THR A 152 -34.22 -7.32 5.46
CA THR A 152 -32.91 -7.41 4.82
C THR A 152 -31.84 -6.70 5.65
N TYR A 153 -30.57 -6.97 5.35
CA TYR A 153 -29.44 -6.51 6.16
C TYR A 153 -28.39 -5.86 5.26
N VAL A 154 -27.85 -4.72 5.70
CA VAL A 154 -26.65 -4.11 5.10
C VAL A 154 -25.55 -4.24 6.14
N GLY A 155 -24.51 -5.00 5.82
CA GLY A 155 -23.58 -5.53 6.82
C GLY A 155 -24.33 -6.38 7.86
N ASN A 156 -24.07 -6.15 9.15
CA ASN A 156 -24.76 -6.84 10.25
C ASN A 156 -25.93 -6.03 10.84
N LEU A 157 -26.39 -4.96 10.17
CA LEU A 157 -27.46 -4.11 10.67
C LEU A 157 -28.75 -4.32 9.87
N PRO A 158 -29.90 -4.53 10.54
CA PRO A 158 -31.18 -4.73 9.88
C PRO A 158 -31.69 -3.45 9.22
N GLN A 159 -32.38 -3.58 8.09
CA GLN A 159 -33.09 -2.49 7.43
C GLN A 159 -34.56 -2.44 7.83
N HIS A 160 -35.13 -1.25 7.89
CA HIS A 160 -36.58 -1.07 7.96
C HIS A 160 -37.20 -1.34 6.59
N VAL A 161 -38.05 -2.37 6.50
CA VAL A 161 -38.69 -2.80 5.25
C VAL A 161 -40.21 -2.96 5.37
N ALA A 162 -40.82 -2.50 6.46
CA ALA A 162 -42.26 -2.61 6.64
C ALA A 162 -43.03 -1.91 5.50
N TRP A 163 -44.19 -2.47 5.13
CA TRP A 163 -44.96 -2.01 3.98
C TRP A 163 -45.62 -0.66 4.21
N GLU A 164 -45.46 0.26 3.25
CA GLU A 164 -46.02 1.62 3.29
C GLU A 164 -46.66 2.01 1.96
N ASP A 165 -47.70 2.84 2.04
CA ASP A 165 -48.48 3.29 0.87
C ASP A 165 -47.81 4.40 0.06
N SER A 166 -46.87 5.15 0.65
CA SER A 166 -46.15 6.23 -0.02
C SER A 166 -44.64 6.15 0.21
N TRP A 167 -43.87 6.65 -0.76
CA TRP A 167 -42.41 6.64 -0.69
C TRP A 167 -41.89 7.57 0.42
N GLU A 168 -42.53 8.73 0.62
CA GLU A 168 -42.20 9.65 1.72
C GLU A 168 -42.32 8.94 3.08
N ALA A 169 -43.41 8.21 3.31
CA ALA A 169 -43.65 7.52 4.57
C ALA A 169 -42.64 6.38 4.80
N PHE A 170 -42.38 5.58 3.76
CA PHE A 170 -41.37 4.53 3.80
C PHE A 170 -39.98 5.09 4.11
N PHE A 171 -39.54 6.08 3.35
CA PHE A 171 -38.21 6.66 3.48
C PHE A 171 -38.04 7.32 4.86
N ALA A 172 -39.03 8.07 5.35
CA ALA A 172 -38.97 8.69 6.66
C ALA A 172 -38.78 7.63 7.77
N LYS A 173 -39.56 6.54 7.76
CA LYS A 173 -39.43 5.45 8.73
C LYS A 173 -38.08 4.75 8.62
N SER A 174 -37.59 4.51 7.40
CA SER A 174 -36.26 3.93 7.16
C SER A 174 -35.12 4.83 7.62
N MET A 175 -35.22 6.14 7.40
CA MET A 175 -34.24 7.11 7.86
C MET A 175 -34.24 7.24 9.38
N ARG A 176 -35.42 7.15 10.02
CA ARG A 176 -35.53 7.17 11.49
C ARG A 176 -34.81 5.97 12.08
N TRP A 177 -35.11 4.78 11.54
CA TRP A 177 -34.47 3.54 11.94
C TRP A 177 -32.94 3.61 11.84
N ALA A 178 -32.41 4.14 10.73
CA ALA A 178 -30.96 4.29 10.56
C ALA A 178 -30.32 5.24 11.59
N LEU A 179 -30.97 6.37 11.88
CA LEU A 179 -30.49 7.31 12.89
C LEU A 179 -30.56 6.72 14.30
N ASP A 180 -31.62 5.98 14.60
CA ASP A 180 -31.78 5.32 15.90
C ASP A 180 -30.68 4.26 16.11
N LEU A 181 -30.36 3.47 15.09
CA LEU A 181 -29.22 2.53 15.12
C LEU A 181 -27.87 3.26 15.28
N GLU A 182 -27.69 4.39 14.61
CA GLU A 182 -26.46 5.19 14.70
C GLU A 182 -26.27 5.75 16.11
N MET A 183 -27.34 6.31 16.69
CA MET A 183 -27.35 6.81 18.07
C MET A 183 -27.19 5.69 19.11
N GLU A 184 -27.80 4.52 18.88
CA GLU A 184 -27.61 3.35 19.76
C GLU A 184 -26.14 2.92 19.79
N ARG A 185 -25.47 2.93 18.63
CA ARG A 185 -24.10 2.45 18.49
C ARG A 185 -23.04 3.46 18.91
N LYS A 186 -23.26 4.74 18.63
CA LYS A 186 -22.26 5.82 18.81
C LYS A 186 -22.67 6.87 19.87
N GLY A 187 -23.80 6.68 20.53
CA GLY A 187 -24.32 7.59 21.55
C GLY A 187 -25.03 8.82 20.99
N HIS A 188 -25.72 9.56 21.87
CA HIS A 188 -26.48 10.75 21.51
C HIS A 188 -25.58 11.96 21.19
N ASP A 189 -26.04 12.79 20.25
CA ASP A 189 -25.41 14.06 19.88
C ASP A 189 -26.48 15.15 19.74
N LYS A 190 -26.25 16.29 20.40
CA LYS A 190 -27.25 17.39 20.47
C LYS A 190 -27.48 18.06 19.12
N GLU A 191 -26.44 18.12 18.28
CA GLU A 191 -26.56 18.70 16.95
C GLU A 191 -27.33 17.74 16.03
N LEU A 192 -27.01 16.44 16.11
CA LEU A 192 -27.74 15.40 15.39
C LEU A 192 -29.24 15.40 15.72
N ASP A 193 -29.59 15.55 17.01
CA ASP A 193 -30.99 15.66 17.46
C ASP A 193 -31.69 16.88 16.85
N THR A 194 -30.99 18.02 16.83
CA THR A 194 -31.50 19.28 16.28
C THR A 194 -31.73 19.18 14.78
N LEU A 195 -30.73 18.71 14.03
CA LEU A 195 -30.80 18.53 12.59
C LEU A 195 -31.82 17.47 12.20
N THR A 196 -31.94 16.41 13.01
CA THR A 196 -32.95 15.36 12.85
C THR A 196 -34.36 15.94 12.83
N ARG A 197 -34.69 16.85 13.76
CA ARG A 197 -36.02 17.47 13.79
C ARG A 197 -36.33 18.19 12.47
N VAL A 198 -35.41 19.04 12.01
CA VAL A 198 -35.60 19.82 10.77
C VAL A 198 -35.63 18.92 9.53
N LEU A 199 -34.81 17.86 9.51
CA LEU A 199 -34.78 16.87 8.44
C LEU A 199 -36.17 16.24 8.23
N PHE A 200 -36.84 15.84 9.32
CA PHE A 200 -38.14 15.18 9.27
C PHE A 200 -39.31 16.15 9.06
N ASP A 201 -39.26 17.32 9.69
CA ASP A 201 -40.37 18.29 9.61
C ASP A 201 -40.41 19.05 8.27
N LYS A 202 -39.25 19.24 7.63
CA LYS A 202 -39.10 20.14 6.47
C LYS A 202 -38.46 19.46 5.27
N VAL A 203 -37.25 18.92 5.42
CA VAL A 203 -36.42 18.48 4.28
C VAL A 203 -37.03 17.27 3.57
N ILE A 204 -37.36 16.20 4.31
CA ILE A 204 -37.95 14.98 3.75
C ILE A 204 -39.30 15.30 3.05
N PRO A 205 -40.26 15.98 3.70
CA PRO A 205 -41.49 16.40 3.03
C PRO A 205 -41.26 17.27 1.79
N ARG A 206 -40.31 18.22 1.85
CA ARG A 206 -40.01 19.12 0.72
C ARG A 206 -39.48 18.36 -0.49
N LEU A 207 -38.65 17.33 -0.29
CA LEU A 207 -37.98 16.63 -1.39
C LEU A 207 -38.75 15.40 -1.89
N LEU A 208 -39.52 14.72 -1.04
CA LEU A 208 -40.17 13.45 -1.39
C LEU A 208 -41.67 13.55 -1.63
N ARG A 209 -42.41 14.39 -0.88
CA ARG A 209 -43.86 14.55 -1.08
C ARG A 209 -44.24 14.99 -2.49
N PRO A 210 -43.48 15.90 -3.16
CA PRO A 210 -43.82 16.31 -4.52
C PRO A 210 -43.85 15.16 -5.52
N LEU A 211 -43.10 14.08 -5.30
CA LEU A 211 -43.07 12.91 -6.20
C LEU A 211 -44.44 12.22 -6.34
N GLU A 212 -45.29 12.32 -5.32
CA GLU A 212 -46.62 11.67 -5.26
C GLU A 212 -47.75 12.69 -5.11
N SER A 213 -47.46 13.97 -5.37
CA SER A 213 -48.42 15.08 -5.34
C SER A 213 -48.78 15.54 -6.74
N GLU A 214 -49.82 16.36 -6.88
CA GLU A 214 -50.22 16.97 -8.16
C GLU A 214 -50.51 15.93 -9.26
N GLY A 215 -51.04 14.77 -8.88
CA GLY A 215 -51.35 13.67 -9.81
C GLY A 215 -50.14 12.83 -10.23
N ARG A 216 -48.94 13.12 -9.70
CA ARG A 216 -47.75 12.29 -9.89
C ARG A 216 -47.82 11.04 -9.01
N THR A 217 -47.16 9.98 -9.44
CA THR A 217 -47.05 8.72 -8.70
C THR A 217 -45.63 8.19 -8.81
N VAL A 218 -45.16 7.53 -7.75
CA VAL A 218 -43.89 6.80 -7.76
C VAL A 218 -44.19 5.32 -7.84
N LYS A 219 -43.52 4.62 -8.74
CA LYS A 219 -43.59 3.16 -8.84
C LYS A 219 -42.72 2.52 -7.76
N PRO A 220 -43.26 1.63 -6.89
CA PRO A 220 -42.44 0.77 -6.04
C PRO A 220 -41.63 -0.20 -6.91
N SER A 221 -40.36 0.11 -7.10
CA SER A 221 -39.41 -0.60 -7.96
C SER A 221 -38.46 -1.41 -7.09
N LEU A 222 -38.17 -2.65 -7.46
CA LEU A 222 -37.23 -3.48 -6.71
C LEU A 222 -35.82 -2.91 -6.86
N VAL A 223 -35.22 -2.44 -5.75
CA VAL A 223 -33.82 -2.00 -5.71
C VAL A 223 -32.91 -3.11 -5.20
N HIS A 224 -31.63 -3.06 -5.54
CA HIS A 224 -30.61 -3.94 -4.98
C HIS A 224 -30.37 -3.65 -3.49
N GLY A 225 -30.39 -2.38 -3.09
CA GLY A 225 -30.38 -1.94 -1.69
C GLY A 225 -28.99 -1.84 -1.04
N ASP A 226 -27.97 -2.48 -1.62
CA ASP A 226 -26.55 -2.31 -1.28
C ASP A 226 -25.68 -2.26 -2.54
N LEU A 227 -26.06 -1.44 -3.53
CA LEU A 227 -25.39 -1.42 -4.83
C LEU A 227 -24.18 -0.49 -4.85
N TRP A 228 -23.04 -1.00 -4.39
CA TRP A 228 -21.74 -0.35 -4.58
C TRP A 228 -20.84 -1.19 -5.49
N TYR A 229 -19.76 -0.60 -5.98
CA TYR A 229 -18.95 -1.20 -7.06
C TYR A 229 -18.42 -2.61 -6.76
N ALA A 230 -18.30 -3.02 -5.50
CA ALA A 230 -17.82 -4.36 -5.13
C ALA A 230 -18.93 -5.41 -5.12
N ASN A 231 -20.20 -5.00 -5.21
CA ASN A 231 -21.38 -5.85 -5.35
C ASN A 231 -21.84 -5.93 -6.83
N SER A 232 -20.96 -5.57 -7.76
CA SER A 232 -21.16 -5.70 -9.20
C SER A 232 -19.94 -6.29 -9.89
N GLY A 233 -20.15 -6.84 -11.08
CA GLY A 233 -19.09 -7.42 -11.90
C GLY A 233 -19.53 -7.68 -13.33
N ILE A 234 -18.63 -8.29 -14.12
CA ILE A 234 -18.89 -8.68 -15.50
C ILE A 234 -18.84 -10.21 -15.58
N ASP A 235 -19.95 -10.85 -15.93
CA ASP A 235 -20.03 -12.29 -16.18
C ASP A 235 -19.09 -12.67 -17.34
N THR A 236 -18.14 -13.57 -17.10
CA THR A 236 -17.12 -13.94 -18.10
C THR A 236 -17.69 -14.71 -19.28
N ASN A 237 -18.80 -15.43 -19.09
CA ASN A 237 -19.39 -16.28 -20.12
C ASN A 237 -20.31 -15.48 -21.03
N LEU A 238 -21.10 -14.59 -20.43
CA LEU A 238 -22.09 -13.78 -21.14
C LEU A 238 -21.55 -12.41 -21.56
N ASN A 239 -20.42 -11.98 -20.99
CA ASN A 239 -19.87 -10.63 -21.11
C ASN A 239 -20.92 -9.56 -20.82
N ARG A 240 -21.66 -9.75 -19.72
CA ARG A 240 -22.76 -8.89 -19.29
C ARG A 240 -22.60 -8.45 -17.84
N PRO A 241 -23.15 -7.30 -17.46
CA PRO A 241 -23.23 -6.90 -16.07
C PRO A 241 -23.93 -7.95 -15.20
N VAL A 242 -23.42 -8.15 -13.99
CA VAL A 242 -24.04 -8.96 -12.95
C VAL A 242 -23.90 -8.26 -11.60
N VAL A 243 -24.92 -8.38 -10.74
CA VAL A 243 -24.92 -7.88 -9.36
C VAL A 243 -25.17 -9.03 -8.39
N PHE A 244 -24.70 -8.90 -7.16
CA PHE A 244 -24.76 -9.93 -6.12
C PHE A 244 -24.70 -9.29 -4.74
N ASP A 245 -25.02 -10.08 -3.70
CA ASP A 245 -25.08 -9.59 -2.31
C ASP A 245 -26.17 -8.51 -2.13
N ALA A 246 -27.37 -8.80 -2.63
CA ALA A 246 -28.51 -7.89 -2.57
C ALA A 246 -29.20 -7.88 -1.19
N CYS A 247 -29.69 -6.72 -0.79
CA CYS A 247 -30.52 -6.52 0.40
C CYS A 247 -31.79 -5.72 0.03
N SER A 248 -32.51 -6.26 -0.93
CA SER A 248 -33.56 -5.61 -1.69
C SER A 248 -34.79 -5.20 -0.88
N PHE A 249 -35.48 -4.20 -1.40
CA PHE A 249 -36.85 -3.84 -1.06
C PHE A 249 -37.46 -3.06 -2.23
N TYR A 250 -38.77 -2.85 -2.22
CA TYR A 250 -39.44 -2.01 -3.22
C TYR A 250 -39.37 -0.53 -2.81
N ALA A 251 -38.74 0.29 -3.65
CA ALA A 251 -38.38 1.67 -3.39
C ALA A 251 -38.66 2.58 -4.60
N HIS A 252 -38.46 3.89 -4.43
CA HIS A 252 -38.26 4.76 -5.58
C HIS A 252 -36.94 4.40 -6.28
N ASN A 253 -36.94 4.27 -7.60
CA ASN A 253 -35.77 3.83 -8.38
C ASN A 253 -34.52 4.71 -8.20
N GLU A 254 -34.68 6.02 -7.96
CA GLU A 254 -33.54 6.94 -7.72
C GLU A 254 -32.82 6.69 -6.38
N TYR A 255 -33.43 5.93 -5.45
CA TYR A 255 -32.84 5.59 -4.15
C TYR A 255 -31.46 4.92 -4.30
N GLU A 256 -31.30 4.06 -5.31
CA GLU A 256 -30.07 3.30 -5.56
C GLU A 256 -28.86 4.21 -5.76
N PHE A 257 -29.04 5.39 -6.37
CA PHE A 257 -27.96 6.32 -6.67
C PHE A 257 -27.40 7.02 -5.43
N GLY A 258 -28.13 7.01 -4.31
CA GLY A 258 -27.64 7.55 -3.04
C GLY A 258 -26.31 6.93 -2.62
N GLN A 259 -26.15 5.62 -2.83
CA GLN A 259 -24.93 4.89 -2.50
C GLN A 259 -23.77 5.18 -3.45
N TRP A 260 -24.01 5.81 -4.60
CA TRP A 260 -22.99 6.16 -5.59
C TRP A 260 -22.39 7.55 -5.37
N ARG A 261 -23.00 8.37 -4.51
CA ARG A 261 -22.55 9.73 -4.21
C ARG A 261 -21.23 9.81 -3.42
N PRO A 262 -20.92 8.93 -2.45
CA PRO A 262 -19.65 8.98 -1.74
C PRO A 262 -18.46 8.73 -2.68
N ALA A 263 -17.38 9.49 -2.51
CA ALA A 263 -16.19 9.44 -3.38
C ALA A 263 -15.44 8.09 -3.37
N CYS A 264 -15.72 7.23 -2.38
CA CYS A 264 -15.16 5.89 -2.30
C CYS A 264 -15.82 4.91 -3.28
N ASN A 265 -17.00 5.25 -3.84
CA ASN A 265 -17.65 4.43 -4.84
C ASN A 265 -17.07 4.71 -6.25
N ARG A 266 -17.07 3.69 -7.12
CA ARG A 266 -16.54 3.79 -8.49
C ARG A 266 -17.63 4.04 -9.54
N PHE A 267 -18.90 3.97 -9.17
CA PHE A 267 -20.01 4.39 -10.03
C PHE A 267 -20.01 5.91 -10.17
N GLY A 268 -19.49 6.42 -11.29
CA GLY A 268 -19.43 7.85 -11.59
C GLY A 268 -20.72 8.40 -12.21
N ALA A 269 -20.70 9.71 -12.51
CA ALA A 269 -21.81 10.42 -13.13
C ALA A 269 -22.24 9.82 -14.47
N GLU A 270 -21.32 9.15 -15.18
CA GLU A 270 -21.59 8.43 -16.42
C GLU A 270 -22.61 7.30 -16.28
N TYR A 271 -22.70 6.64 -15.11
CA TYR A 271 -23.69 5.57 -14.88
C TYR A 271 -25.09 6.13 -14.64
N ILE A 272 -25.19 7.22 -13.87
CA ILE A 272 -26.46 7.93 -13.65
C ILE A 272 -26.94 8.52 -14.98
N SER A 273 -26.04 9.15 -15.75
CA SER A 273 -26.35 9.68 -17.08
C SER A 273 -26.80 8.58 -18.04
N ALA A 274 -26.14 7.41 -18.01
CA ALA A 274 -26.54 6.27 -18.84
C ALA A 274 -27.92 5.72 -18.41
N TYR A 275 -28.18 5.58 -17.11
CA TYR A 275 -29.49 5.16 -16.60
C TYR A 275 -30.61 6.13 -17.00
N ASN A 276 -30.35 7.43 -16.87
CA ASN A 276 -31.32 8.46 -17.22
C ASN A 276 -31.61 8.56 -18.74
N SER A 277 -30.84 7.84 -19.58
CA SER A 277 -31.20 7.68 -21.00
C SER A 277 -32.31 6.65 -21.24
N PHE A 278 -32.59 5.79 -20.24
CA PHE A 278 -33.63 4.76 -20.28
C PHE A 278 -34.84 5.07 -19.40
N VAL A 279 -34.63 5.82 -18.30
CA VAL A 279 -35.67 6.17 -17.33
C VAL A 279 -35.63 7.67 -17.11
N GLN A 280 -36.77 8.34 -17.27
CA GLN A 280 -36.84 9.78 -17.02
C GLN A 280 -36.61 10.07 -15.53
N ILE A 281 -35.92 11.19 -15.25
CA ILE A 281 -35.80 11.73 -13.90
C ILE A 281 -37.19 12.04 -13.35
N SER A 282 -37.45 11.64 -12.10
CA SER A 282 -38.75 11.84 -11.47
C SER A 282 -39.02 13.34 -11.25
N GLN A 283 -40.23 13.78 -11.58
CA GLN A 283 -40.65 15.17 -11.38
C GLN A 283 -40.93 15.45 -9.88
N PRO A 284 -40.58 16.64 -9.35
CA PRO A 284 -39.90 17.76 -10.03
C PRO A 284 -38.41 17.49 -10.26
N GLU A 285 -37.90 17.73 -11.48
CA GLU A 285 -36.50 17.46 -11.85
C GLU A 285 -35.51 18.36 -11.08
N GLU A 286 -35.92 19.57 -10.71
CA GLU A 286 -35.09 20.51 -9.94
C GLU A 286 -34.71 19.98 -8.54
N ASP A 287 -35.48 19.03 -8.01
CA ASP A 287 -35.22 18.41 -6.71
C ASP A 287 -34.31 17.17 -6.81
N PHE A 288 -33.97 16.71 -8.02
CA PHE A 288 -33.22 15.47 -8.26
C PHE A 288 -31.93 15.38 -7.43
N GLU A 289 -31.07 16.39 -7.49
CA GLU A 289 -29.81 16.42 -6.71
C GLU A 289 -30.08 16.43 -5.19
N GLY A 290 -31.12 17.13 -4.74
CA GLY A 290 -31.53 17.12 -3.33
C GLY A 290 -31.99 15.74 -2.88
N ARG A 291 -32.75 15.02 -3.72
CA ARG A 291 -33.17 13.64 -3.44
C ARG A 291 -31.98 12.69 -3.38
N LEU A 292 -31.02 12.80 -4.29
CA LEU A 292 -29.83 11.94 -4.26
C LEU A 292 -28.98 12.17 -3.01
N ASP A 293 -28.82 13.41 -2.56
CA ASP A 293 -28.12 13.72 -1.31
C ASP A 293 -28.89 13.24 -0.07
N LEU A 294 -30.23 13.28 -0.11
CA LEU A 294 -31.07 12.71 0.94
C LEU A 294 -30.97 11.17 0.99
N TYR A 295 -30.95 10.49 -0.16
CA TYR A 295 -30.74 9.05 -0.22
C TYR A 295 -29.31 8.68 0.20
N ARG A 296 -28.30 9.45 -0.21
CA ARG A 296 -26.93 9.31 0.28
C ARG A 296 -26.88 9.38 1.81
N LEU A 297 -27.55 10.36 2.42
CA LEU A 297 -27.58 10.50 3.88
C LEU A 297 -28.06 9.22 4.57
N ARG A 298 -29.03 8.51 4.00
CA ARG A 298 -29.50 7.22 4.53
C ARG A 298 -28.41 6.15 4.52
N PHE A 299 -27.59 6.07 3.48
CA PHE A 299 -26.46 5.14 3.39
C PHE A 299 -25.31 5.56 4.31
N ASP A 300 -24.93 6.85 4.30
CA ASP A 300 -23.85 7.39 5.14
C ASP A 300 -24.15 7.17 6.64
N THR A 301 -25.41 7.34 7.06
CA THR A 301 -25.85 7.07 8.43
C THR A 301 -25.72 5.59 8.79
N HIS A 302 -26.08 4.70 7.87
CA HIS A 302 -25.95 3.25 8.06
C HIS A 302 -24.49 2.83 8.18
N VAL A 303 -23.63 3.35 7.30
CA VAL A 303 -22.19 3.10 7.33
C VAL A 303 -21.57 3.66 8.62
N SER A 304 -22.01 4.84 9.09
CA SER A 304 -21.61 5.38 10.39
C SER A 304 -21.96 4.42 11.53
N ALA A 305 -23.15 3.82 11.52
CA ALA A 305 -23.58 2.85 12.53
C ALA A 305 -22.82 1.52 12.45
N LEU A 306 -22.43 1.08 11.25
CA LEU A 306 -21.65 -0.15 11.02
C LEU A 306 -20.22 -0.03 11.56
N PHE A 307 -19.55 1.10 11.32
CA PHE A 307 -18.16 1.33 11.69
C PHE A 307 -18.03 2.29 12.87
N VAL A 308 -18.40 1.78 14.05
CA VAL A 308 -18.47 2.53 15.32
C VAL A 308 -17.15 3.23 15.67
N GLU A 309 -16.01 2.59 15.38
CA GLU A 309 -14.67 3.12 15.69
C GLU A 309 -14.24 4.30 14.81
N ASN A 310 -14.94 4.55 13.70
CA ASN A 310 -14.61 5.64 12.79
C ASN A 310 -15.51 6.87 13.04
N GLU A 311 -15.03 7.77 13.88
CA GLU A 311 -15.75 9.00 14.27
C GLU A 311 -16.00 9.93 13.06
N SER A 312 -15.12 9.94 12.06
CA SER A 312 -15.24 10.82 10.88
C SER A 312 -16.51 10.57 10.06
N LEU A 313 -17.10 9.36 10.14
CA LEU A 313 -18.34 9.02 9.44
C LEU A 313 -19.54 9.79 10.02
N ARG A 314 -19.57 10.01 11.34
CA ARG A 314 -20.63 10.82 11.96
C ARG A 314 -20.49 12.29 11.55
N THR A 315 -19.26 12.79 11.44
CA THR A 315 -19.01 14.14 10.91
C THR A 315 -19.55 14.28 9.48
N GLN A 316 -19.33 13.29 8.62
CA GLN A 316 -19.87 13.30 7.25
C GLN A 316 -21.41 13.30 7.23
N VAL A 317 -22.06 12.51 8.09
CA VAL A 317 -23.52 12.52 8.27
C VAL A 317 -24.00 13.92 8.66
N LEU A 318 -23.37 14.54 9.67
CA LEU A 318 -23.71 15.89 10.12
C LEU A 318 -23.51 16.93 9.01
N ASP A 319 -22.44 16.84 8.23
CA ASP A 319 -22.16 17.76 7.13
C ASP A 319 -23.22 17.69 6.03
N VAL A 320 -23.63 16.48 5.65
CA VAL A 320 -24.72 16.28 4.67
C VAL A 320 -26.04 16.79 5.23
N MET A 321 -26.34 16.52 6.51
CA MET A 321 -27.55 17.05 7.17
C MET A 321 -27.56 18.58 7.23
N ARG A 322 -26.45 19.21 7.58
CA ARG A 322 -26.32 20.68 7.60
C ARG A 322 -26.58 21.27 6.23
N ASP A 323 -26.00 20.68 5.18
CA ASP A 323 -26.19 21.16 3.81
C ASP A 323 -27.64 21.01 3.35
N LEU A 324 -28.26 19.85 3.59
CA LEU A 324 -29.67 19.61 3.26
C LEU A 324 -30.61 20.55 4.03
N VAL A 325 -30.38 20.75 5.33
CA VAL A 325 -31.15 21.71 6.15
C VAL A 325 -30.94 23.14 5.67
N ARG A 326 -29.72 23.50 5.27
CA ARG A 326 -29.43 24.83 4.72
C ARG A 326 -30.18 25.09 3.41
N ARG A 327 -30.26 24.09 2.52
CA ARG A 327 -30.93 24.22 1.21
C ARG A 327 -32.45 24.10 1.29
N TYR A 328 -32.97 23.23 2.15
CA TYR A 328 -34.38 22.82 2.13
C TYR A 328 -35.11 22.99 3.48
N GLY A 329 -34.46 23.51 4.52
CA GLY A 329 -35.03 23.69 5.86
C GLY A 329 -35.83 24.98 6.09
N GLY A 330 -35.93 25.88 5.10
CA GLY A 330 -36.69 27.13 5.20
C GLY A 330 -36.02 28.19 6.12
N ASP A 331 -36.82 28.94 6.89
CA ASP A 331 -36.35 30.05 7.75
C ASP A 331 -35.40 29.61 8.88
N GLU A 332 -35.38 28.32 9.24
CA GLU A 332 -34.44 27.75 10.21
C GLU A 332 -33.00 27.58 9.65
N SER A 333 -32.81 27.74 8.33
CA SER A 333 -31.48 27.81 7.68
C SER A 333 -30.60 28.94 8.25
N THR A 334 -31.22 29.95 8.86
CA THR A 334 -30.56 31.12 9.46
C THR A 334 -29.91 30.80 10.82
N LYS A 335 -30.42 29.81 11.58
CA LYS A 335 -29.84 29.40 12.88
C LYS A 335 -28.64 28.45 12.75
N ALA A 336 -28.59 27.65 11.67
CA ALA A 336 -27.43 26.80 11.35
C ALA A 336 -26.19 27.60 10.92
N LYS A 337 -26.33 28.90 10.62
CA LYS A 337 -25.20 29.79 10.30
C LYS A 337 -24.37 30.21 11.53
N GLU A 338 -24.91 30.10 12.74
CA GLU A 338 -24.23 30.56 13.96
C GLU A 338 -23.46 29.45 14.69
N SER A 339 -23.68 28.17 14.34
CA SER A 339 -23.00 27.02 14.96
C SER A 339 -21.86 26.40 14.14
N GLY A 340 -21.60 26.88 12.92
CA GLY A 340 -20.59 26.31 12.02
C GLY A 340 -19.58 27.34 11.54
N GLU A 341 -18.41 27.41 12.20
CA GLU A 341 -17.21 27.98 11.58
C GLU A 341 -16.82 27.15 10.36
N ALA A 342 -16.50 27.85 9.28
CA ALA A 342 -16.42 27.34 7.92
C ALA A 342 -15.45 26.16 7.72
N CYS A 343 -15.95 25.05 7.19
CA CYS A 343 -15.15 24.05 6.49
C CYS A 343 -14.87 24.54 5.06
N ALA A 344 -13.63 24.93 4.78
CA ALA A 344 -13.17 25.36 3.47
C ALA A 344 -12.65 24.18 2.66
N LEU A 345 -13.53 23.36 2.06
CA LEU A 345 -13.15 22.35 1.07
C LEU A 345 -14.24 22.16 0.00
N CYS A 346 -14.45 23.19 -0.82
CA CYS A 346 -14.89 23.03 -2.21
C CYS A 346 -14.67 24.34 -2.97
N GLY A 347 -13.53 24.44 -3.64
CA GLY A 347 -13.21 25.56 -4.51
C GLY A 347 -12.90 25.07 -5.92
N THR A 348 -13.88 25.15 -6.81
CA THR A 348 -13.60 25.59 -8.19
C THR A 348 -14.49 26.80 -8.46
N PRO A 349 -13.93 28.00 -8.64
CA PRO A 349 -14.71 29.17 -9.02
C PRO A 349 -14.95 29.17 -10.53
N ARG A 350 -16.19 29.44 -10.95
CA ARG A 350 -16.46 29.97 -12.29
C ARG A 350 -17.05 31.37 -12.16
N GLY A 351 -16.32 32.35 -12.70
CA GLY A 351 -16.89 33.58 -13.26
C GLY A 351 -17.22 34.71 -12.30
N GLY A 352 -16.27 35.63 -12.14
CA GLY A 352 -16.46 37.09 -12.18
C GLY A 352 -17.44 37.76 -11.21
N ASP A 353 -16.93 38.31 -10.11
CA ASP A 353 -17.27 39.69 -9.72
C ASP A 353 -16.17 40.31 -8.83
N LYS A 354 -15.76 41.55 -9.16
CA LYS A 354 -14.63 42.29 -8.55
C LYS A 354 -15.07 43.11 -7.31
N SER A 355 -16.00 42.61 -6.49
CA SER A 355 -16.61 43.43 -5.42
C SER A 355 -16.46 42.86 -3.98
N PHE A 356 -15.81 41.70 -3.81
CA PHE A 356 -15.73 41.05 -2.49
C PHE A 356 -14.60 41.56 -1.57
N LEU A 357 -13.53 42.15 -2.13
CA LEU A 357 -12.37 42.65 -1.36
C LEU A 357 -12.58 43.99 -0.64
N GLN A 358 -13.82 44.52 -0.60
CA GLN A 358 -14.11 45.84 0.00
C GLN A 358 -14.95 45.82 1.28
N ARG A 359 -15.32 44.66 1.83
CA ARG A 359 -16.19 44.58 3.03
C ARG A 359 -15.53 44.09 4.33
N LEU A 360 -14.20 43.99 4.38
CA LEU A 360 -13.44 43.63 5.59
C LEU A 360 -12.86 44.84 6.33
N LYS A 361 -13.69 45.84 6.66
CA LYS A 361 -13.33 46.90 7.62
C LYS A 361 -14.57 47.36 8.40
N ARG A 362 -14.45 47.34 9.74
CA ARG A 362 -15.41 47.73 10.82
C ARG A 362 -16.21 46.52 11.30
N ARG A 363 -16.28 46.19 12.61
CA ARG A 363 -16.19 47.02 13.82
C ARG A 363 -15.91 46.06 14.99
N TRP A 364 -14.82 46.29 15.73
CA TRP A 364 -14.58 45.71 17.05
C TRP A 364 -15.21 46.67 18.04
N ASP A 365 -16.17 46.22 18.85
CA ASP A 365 -16.68 47.00 19.97
C ASP A 365 -16.79 46.09 21.21
N ALA A 366 -15.89 46.34 22.15
CA ALA A 366 -15.76 45.65 23.41
C ALA A 366 -16.62 46.36 24.45
N SER A 367 -17.91 46.04 24.51
CA SER A 367 -18.77 46.49 25.62
C SER A 367 -19.89 45.53 26.03
N ALA A 368 -20.12 44.43 25.33
CA ALA A 368 -21.15 43.44 25.69
C ALA A 368 -20.65 42.29 26.60
N CYS A 369 -19.46 42.42 27.20
CA CYS A 369 -18.82 41.37 28.02
C CYS A 369 -18.90 41.62 29.53
N ARG A 370 -19.81 42.49 29.99
CA ARG A 370 -19.96 42.81 31.43
C ARG A 370 -21.30 42.44 32.05
N ASP A 371 -22.34 42.20 31.25
CA ASP A 371 -23.69 41.89 31.77
C ASP A 371 -24.12 40.42 31.61
N ALA A 372 -23.22 39.54 31.13
CA ALA A 372 -23.46 38.10 31.01
C ALA A 372 -22.65 37.25 32.03
N MET A 373 -22.12 37.87 33.08
CA MET A 373 -21.37 37.20 34.16
C MET A 373 -22.11 37.17 35.50
N SER A 374 -23.44 36.98 35.50
CA SER A 374 -24.19 36.75 36.74
C SER A 374 -25.05 35.49 36.79
N ASP A 375 -25.22 34.73 35.70
CA ASP A 375 -26.12 33.56 35.68
C ASP A 375 -25.49 32.28 35.11
N TYR A 376 -24.28 31.93 35.59
CA TYR A 376 -23.71 30.60 35.38
C TYR A 376 -23.35 29.91 36.70
N ALA A 377 -24.40 29.44 37.39
CA ALA A 377 -24.29 28.38 38.38
C ALA A 377 -24.15 26.99 37.71
N SER A 378 -23.22 26.85 36.75
CA SER A 378 -22.92 25.58 36.07
C SER A 378 -21.48 25.11 36.28
N ALA A 379 -20.67 25.89 37.00
CA ALA A 379 -19.32 25.48 37.41
C ALA A 379 -19.32 24.35 38.47
N GLU A 380 -20.48 23.98 39.03
CA GLU A 380 -20.59 22.89 40.00
C GLU A 380 -20.72 21.49 39.38
N LEU A 381 -21.02 21.33 38.08
CA LEU A 381 -21.24 20.00 37.50
C LEU A 381 -19.95 19.35 36.96
N LEU A 382 -18.96 20.14 36.56
CA LEU A 382 -17.63 19.64 36.15
C LEU A 382 -16.69 19.36 37.34
N LEU A 383 -17.05 19.78 38.55
CA LEU A 383 -16.34 19.48 39.80
C LEU A 383 -16.92 18.27 40.56
N ARG A 384 -17.97 17.62 40.04
CA ARG A 384 -18.64 16.45 40.66
C ARG A 384 -18.45 15.13 39.92
N LEU A 385 -17.64 15.09 38.86
CA LEU A 385 -17.05 13.82 38.43
C LEU A 385 -15.97 13.44 39.44
N ASP A 386 -16.27 12.47 40.28
CA ASP A 386 -15.30 11.85 41.17
C ASP A 386 -14.07 11.48 40.30
N PRO A 387 -12.84 11.95 40.57
CA PRO A 387 -11.68 11.69 39.71
C PRO A 387 -11.27 10.20 39.65
N LEU A 388 -12.03 9.31 40.30
CA LEU A 388 -11.80 7.88 40.37
C LEU A 388 -11.69 7.17 39.01
N PRO A 389 -12.54 7.40 37.97
CA PRO A 389 -12.48 6.64 36.72
C PRO A 389 -11.23 6.95 35.89
N ILE A 390 -10.84 8.23 35.79
CA ILE A 390 -9.63 8.64 35.07
C ILE A 390 -8.39 8.17 35.83
N LYS A 391 -8.38 8.30 37.16
CA LYS A 391 -7.28 7.79 38.01
C LYS A 391 -7.16 6.27 37.92
N GLN A 392 -8.28 5.53 37.84
CA GLN A 392 -8.29 4.07 37.67
C GLN A 392 -7.80 3.64 36.28
N ILE A 393 -8.25 4.29 35.21
CA ILE A 393 -7.77 4.03 33.85
C ILE A 393 -6.27 4.34 33.76
N LEU A 394 -5.84 5.49 34.27
CA LEU A 394 -4.43 5.86 34.31
C LEU A 394 -3.61 4.88 35.15
N ALA A 395 -4.13 4.43 36.30
CA ALA A 395 -3.49 3.41 37.12
C ALA A 395 -3.36 2.08 36.38
N VAL A 396 -4.39 1.61 35.67
CA VAL A 396 -4.34 0.38 34.85
C VAL A 396 -3.31 0.52 33.72
N VAL A 397 -3.28 1.67 33.03
CA VAL A 397 -2.28 1.94 31.98
C VAL A 397 -0.87 1.96 32.55
N ILE A 398 -0.65 2.63 33.69
CA ILE A 398 0.65 2.68 34.37
C ILE A 398 1.06 1.28 34.82
N VAL A 399 0.17 0.52 35.47
CA VAL A 399 0.45 -0.86 35.91
C VAL A 399 0.75 -1.76 34.71
N GLY A 400 -0.01 -1.65 33.62
CA GLY A 400 0.24 -2.38 32.39
C GLY A 400 1.60 -2.04 31.78
N TYR A 401 1.95 -0.75 31.71
CA TYR A 401 3.23 -0.29 31.21
C TYR A 401 4.41 -0.72 32.09
N VAL A 402 4.29 -0.59 33.41
CA VAL A 402 5.30 -1.07 34.39
C VAL A 402 5.45 -2.58 34.31
N SER A 403 4.34 -3.33 34.19
CA SER A 403 4.39 -4.79 34.02
C SER A 403 5.10 -5.18 32.72
N HIS A 404 4.83 -4.47 31.61
CA HIS A 404 5.52 -4.66 30.34
C HIS A 404 7.02 -4.34 30.43
N LEU A 405 7.40 -3.26 31.13
CA LEU A 405 8.79 -2.90 31.40
C LEU A 405 9.52 -4.01 32.18
N VAL A 406 8.93 -4.45 33.29
CA VAL A 406 9.50 -5.51 34.15
C VAL A 406 9.62 -6.82 33.38
N TYR A 407 8.59 -7.19 32.62
CA TYR A 407 8.61 -8.36 31.75
C TYR A 407 9.79 -8.30 30.77
N ASN A 408 9.93 -7.21 30.01
CA ASN A 408 11.02 -7.06 29.05
C ASN A 408 12.41 -7.10 29.67
N LEU A 409 12.57 -6.52 30.86
CA LEU A 409 13.86 -6.44 31.55
C LEU A 409 14.27 -7.74 32.25
N LYS A 410 13.31 -8.54 32.73
CA LYS A 410 13.60 -9.67 33.63
C LYS A 410 13.15 -11.02 33.13
N PHE A 411 12.02 -11.08 32.42
CA PHE A 411 11.33 -12.35 32.12
C PHE A 411 11.29 -12.67 30.63
N HIS A 412 11.46 -11.68 29.75
CA HIS A 412 11.52 -11.90 28.32
C HIS A 412 12.65 -12.88 27.97
N PRO A 413 12.47 -13.78 26.97
CA PRO A 413 13.51 -14.75 26.57
C PRO A 413 14.85 -14.11 26.20
N LEU A 414 14.81 -12.84 25.78
CA LEU A 414 15.97 -12.03 25.43
C LEU A 414 16.56 -11.20 26.59
N SER A 415 16.08 -11.36 27.82
CA SER A 415 16.53 -10.59 29.00
C SER A 415 18.02 -10.76 29.31
N LYS A 416 18.63 -11.88 28.89
CA LYS A 416 20.07 -12.15 29.02
C LYS A 416 20.95 -11.35 28.07
N TYR A 417 20.40 -10.83 26.97
CA TYR A 417 21.18 -10.08 25.98
C TYR A 417 21.30 -8.61 26.37
N PRO A 418 22.49 -8.02 26.29
CA PRO A 418 22.71 -6.62 26.61
C PRO A 418 22.12 -5.70 25.52
N GLY A 419 21.92 -4.43 25.85
CA GLY A 419 21.47 -3.42 24.89
C GLY A 419 21.07 -2.10 25.55
N PRO A 420 20.82 -1.04 24.76
CA PRO A 420 20.31 0.22 25.27
C PRO A 420 18.99 0.00 26.01
N LYS A 421 18.85 0.55 27.22
CA LYS A 421 17.68 0.27 28.09
C LYS A 421 16.35 0.63 27.43
N ILE A 422 16.31 1.73 26.65
CA ILE A 422 15.11 2.16 25.91
C ILE A 422 14.77 1.15 24.79
N ALA A 423 15.79 0.62 24.11
CA ALA A 423 15.65 -0.38 23.05
C ALA A 423 15.10 -1.71 23.58
N ILE A 424 15.56 -2.13 24.76
CA ILE A 424 15.11 -3.38 25.41
C ILE A 424 13.61 -3.37 25.69
N VAL A 425 13.02 -2.20 25.97
CA VAL A 425 11.64 -2.09 26.44
C VAL A 425 10.68 -1.46 25.43
N SER A 426 11.18 -0.86 24.35
CA SER A 426 10.33 -0.21 23.34
C SER A 426 11.00 -0.12 21.97
N ASN A 427 10.18 -0.03 20.91
CA ASN A 427 10.64 0.28 19.55
C ASN A 427 11.02 1.77 19.36
N ILE A 428 10.83 2.63 20.37
CA ILE A 428 11.07 4.08 20.29
C ILE A 428 12.54 4.38 20.02
N TRP A 429 13.46 3.63 20.63
CA TRP A 429 14.89 3.81 20.40
C TRP A 429 15.24 3.55 18.92
N TRP A 430 14.74 2.46 18.35
CA TRP A 430 14.95 2.15 16.94
C TRP A 430 14.33 3.25 16.05
N ALA A 431 13.08 3.63 16.31
CA ALA A 431 12.37 4.67 15.54
C ALA A 431 13.11 6.02 15.56
N TRP A 432 13.56 6.47 16.73
CA TRP A 432 14.32 7.72 16.88
C TRP A 432 15.61 7.71 16.06
N ASN A 433 16.38 6.62 16.13
CA ASN A 433 17.64 6.51 15.41
C ASN A 433 17.43 6.37 13.90
N SER A 434 16.36 5.71 13.45
CA SER A 434 15.97 5.68 12.03
C SER A 434 15.59 7.06 11.51
N ILE A 435 14.76 7.83 12.24
CA ILE A 435 14.36 9.20 11.85
C ILE A 435 15.56 10.15 11.81
N SER A 436 16.54 9.97 12.71
CA SER A 436 17.74 10.80 12.73
C SER A 436 18.65 10.63 11.50
N GLY A 437 18.44 9.56 10.72
CA GLY A 437 19.31 9.19 9.61
C GLY A 437 20.63 8.54 10.04
N ARG A 438 20.81 8.25 11.34
CA ARG A 438 22.08 7.80 11.92
C ARG A 438 22.07 6.35 12.41
N TYR A 439 21.00 5.61 12.15
CA TYR A 439 20.83 4.23 12.59
C TYR A 439 22.06 3.33 12.37
N PRO A 440 22.72 3.30 11.20
CA PRO A 440 23.86 2.41 10.97
C PRO A 440 25.04 2.65 11.92
N TRP A 441 25.43 3.91 12.13
CA TRP A 441 26.49 4.28 13.07
C TRP A 441 26.10 4.09 14.53
N VAL A 442 24.81 4.26 14.86
CA VAL A 442 24.31 3.98 16.21
C VAL A 442 24.38 2.48 16.51
N ILE A 443 24.10 1.62 15.52
CA ILE A 443 24.26 0.17 15.66
C ILE A 443 25.74 -0.21 15.79
N GLU A 444 26.63 0.39 15.00
CA GLU A 444 28.09 0.22 15.11
C GLU A 444 28.58 0.55 16.53
N GLU A 445 28.19 1.71 17.07
CA GLU A 445 28.48 2.11 18.45
C GLU A 445 27.91 1.14 19.48
N THR A 446 26.68 0.68 19.25
CA THR A 446 25.98 -0.21 20.17
C THR A 446 26.66 -1.58 20.23
N LEU A 447 27.03 -2.17 19.09
CA LEU A 447 27.78 -3.43 19.01
C LEU A 447 29.16 -3.29 19.67
N ARG A 448 29.86 -2.18 19.42
CA ARG A 448 31.15 -1.91 20.06
C ARG A 448 31.05 -1.76 21.59
N ARG A 449 29.95 -1.19 22.10
CA ARG A 449 29.74 -0.99 23.54
C ARG A 449 29.26 -2.25 24.29
N TYR A 450 28.36 -3.01 23.68
CA TYR A 450 27.65 -4.11 24.37
C TYR A 450 28.13 -5.51 23.97
N GLY A 451 28.92 -5.64 22.91
CA GLY A 451 29.48 -6.90 22.42
C GLY A 451 28.84 -7.37 21.10
N ASP A 452 29.10 -8.63 20.76
CA ASP A 452 28.77 -9.17 19.43
C ASP A 452 27.29 -9.45 19.17
N VAL A 453 26.49 -9.57 20.24
CA VAL A 453 25.05 -9.85 20.17
C VAL A 453 24.30 -8.88 21.07
N VAL A 454 23.47 -8.02 20.48
CA VAL A 454 22.82 -6.92 21.19
C VAL A 454 21.32 -6.91 20.91
N ARG A 455 20.53 -6.71 21.97
CA ARG A 455 19.08 -6.47 21.90
C ARG A 455 18.81 -5.01 21.55
N ILE A 456 18.31 -4.78 20.33
CA ILE A 456 18.06 -3.44 19.75
C ILE A 456 16.58 -3.07 19.62
N ALA A 457 15.70 -4.01 19.97
CA ALA A 457 14.28 -3.78 20.19
C ALA A 457 13.75 -4.83 21.19
N PRO A 458 12.50 -4.74 21.69
CA PRO A 458 11.97 -5.71 22.64
C PRO A 458 12.10 -7.16 22.16
N ASN A 459 11.87 -7.43 20.88
CA ASN A 459 11.92 -8.78 20.32
C ASN A 459 12.96 -8.91 19.19
N GLU A 460 14.07 -8.17 19.26
CA GLU A 460 15.04 -8.11 18.16
C GLU A 460 16.49 -8.12 18.62
N LEU A 461 17.31 -8.95 17.96
CA LEU A 461 18.75 -9.06 18.14
C LEU A 461 19.50 -8.62 16.88
N VAL A 462 20.61 -7.90 17.06
CA VAL A 462 21.61 -7.66 16.03
C VAL A 462 22.91 -8.37 16.38
N PHE A 463 23.52 -8.96 15.35
CA PHE A 463 24.79 -9.67 15.42
C PHE A 463 25.87 -8.91 14.62
N LEU A 464 27.13 -9.07 15.02
CA LEU A 464 28.28 -8.48 14.33
C LEU A 464 29.04 -9.47 13.43
N THR A 465 28.99 -10.77 13.70
CA THR A 465 29.93 -11.74 13.11
C THR A 465 29.48 -12.27 11.75
N PRO A 466 30.42 -12.60 10.84
CA PRO A 466 30.09 -13.27 9.57
C PRO A 466 29.46 -14.65 9.75
N GLN A 467 29.67 -15.30 10.90
CA GLN A 467 29.05 -16.58 11.20
C GLN A 467 27.53 -16.45 11.39
N ALA A 468 27.08 -15.42 12.12
CA ALA A 468 25.65 -15.12 12.26
C ALA A 468 24.98 -14.90 10.90
N ALA A 469 25.64 -14.23 9.95
CA ALA A 469 25.11 -14.07 8.59
C ALA A 469 24.90 -15.41 7.86
N LYS A 470 25.78 -16.41 8.09
CA LYS A 470 25.62 -17.74 7.49
C LYS A 470 24.44 -18.46 8.14
N ASP A 471 24.39 -18.45 9.47
CA ASP A 471 23.36 -19.16 10.23
C ASP A 471 21.96 -18.58 9.97
N ILE A 472 21.84 -17.27 9.78
CA ILE A 472 20.55 -16.62 9.48
C ILE A 472 20.19 -16.74 7.99
N TYR A 473 21.09 -16.36 7.07
CA TYR A 473 20.70 -16.18 5.66
C TYR A 473 20.92 -17.40 4.76
N LEU A 474 21.77 -18.36 5.15
CA LEU A 474 21.99 -19.60 4.40
C LEU A 474 21.17 -20.78 4.93
N ALA A 475 20.56 -20.65 6.11
CA ALA A 475 19.71 -21.67 6.69
C ALA A 475 18.45 -21.89 5.85
N GLN A 476 18.26 -23.15 5.45
CA GLN A 476 17.16 -23.57 4.60
C GLN A 476 16.74 -25.00 4.93
N GLU A 477 15.47 -25.29 4.73
CA GLU A 477 14.87 -26.61 4.81
C GLU A 477 14.01 -26.84 3.56
N ASN A 478 14.15 -28.00 2.90
CA ASN A 478 13.46 -28.29 1.64
C ASN A 478 13.61 -27.20 0.57
N HIS A 479 14.78 -26.56 0.54
CA HIS A 479 15.12 -25.43 -0.35
C HIS A 479 14.24 -24.17 -0.16
N LEU A 480 13.70 -23.98 1.04
CA LEU A 480 13.01 -22.77 1.49
C LEU A 480 13.78 -22.17 2.66
N GLU A 481 13.81 -20.85 2.79
CA GLU A 481 14.47 -20.21 3.92
C GLU A 481 13.82 -20.60 5.26
N SER A 482 14.64 -20.97 6.25
CA SER A 482 14.14 -21.30 7.60
C SER A 482 13.90 -20.03 8.42
N PHE A 483 14.71 -18.99 8.19
CA PHE A 483 14.55 -17.66 8.77
C PHE A 483 13.76 -16.78 7.79
N VAL A 484 12.49 -16.54 8.10
CA VAL A 484 11.55 -15.90 7.16
C VAL A 484 11.60 -14.37 7.22
N GLN A 485 11.22 -13.71 6.13
CA GLN A 485 11.23 -12.25 6.02
C GLN A 485 10.13 -11.62 6.89
N VAL A 486 10.43 -10.52 7.58
CA VAL A 486 9.51 -9.85 8.53
C VAL A 486 8.35 -9.09 7.87
N GLY A 487 8.49 -8.71 6.60
CA GLY A 487 7.43 -8.10 5.78
C GLY A 487 7.17 -6.61 5.99
N TYR A 488 7.69 -5.98 7.04
CA TYR A 488 7.49 -4.54 7.29
C TYR A 488 8.31 -3.60 6.37
N ASP A 489 9.32 -4.13 5.67
CA ASP A 489 10.19 -3.35 4.77
C ASP A 489 9.54 -3.00 3.41
N ALA A 490 8.41 -3.63 3.06
CA ALA A 490 7.69 -3.33 1.82
C ALA A 490 7.00 -1.95 1.85
N LEU A 491 6.90 -1.32 0.68
CA LEU A 491 5.98 -0.20 0.46
C LEU A 491 4.54 -0.72 0.61
N ASP A 492 3.66 0.03 1.28
CA ASP A 492 2.28 -0.35 1.55
C ASP A 492 1.40 -0.20 0.30
N THR A 493 1.62 -1.06 -0.69
CA THR A 493 0.94 -1.07 -1.99
C THR A 493 -0.20 -2.10 -2.05
N GLY A 494 -0.63 -2.68 -0.92
CA GLY A 494 -1.69 -3.71 -0.87
C GLY A 494 -1.24 -5.13 -1.26
N ASP A 495 -0.04 -5.28 -1.82
CA ASP A 495 0.65 -6.55 -2.05
C ASP A 495 2.15 -6.31 -1.85
N ASN A 496 2.83 -7.15 -1.06
CA ASN A 496 4.19 -6.91 -0.57
C ASN A 496 5.27 -6.91 -1.69
N GLY A 497 4.90 -7.19 -2.94
CA GLY A 497 5.83 -7.42 -4.05
C GLY A 497 6.85 -8.51 -3.72
N ILE A 498 8.03 -8.46 -4.35
CA ILE A 498 9.07 -9.47 -4.10
C ILE A 498 9.94 -9.12 -2.89
N SER A 499 10.20 -7.84 -2.61
CA SER A 499 11.09 -7.44 -1.52
C SER A 499 10.49 -7.70 -0.14
N GLY A 500 9.17 -7.57 0.01
CA GLY A 500 8.47 -7.76 1.28
C GLY A 500 7.75 -9.08 1.44
N GLU A 501 7.77 -9.99 0.46
CA GLU A 501 7.03 -11.27 0.52
C GLU A 501 7.49 -12.11 1.72
N PRO A 502 6.67 -12.32 2.77
CA PRO A 502 7.07 -13.10 3.93
C PRO A 502 6.95 -14.62 3.70
N ASN A 503 6.14 -15.06 2.72
CA ASN A 503 5.95 -16.49 2.44
C ASN A 503 7.11 -17.04 1.57
N PRO A 504 7.93 -17.97 2.10
CA PRO A 504 9.07 -18.54 1.36
C PRO A 504 8.71 -19.22 0.05
N VAL A 505 7.54 -19.88 0.01
CA VAL A 505 7.08 -20.61 -1.18
C VAL A 505 6.77 -19.63 -2.30
N ARG A 506 5.95 -18.62 -2.00
CA ARG A 506 5.57 -17.58 -2.97
C ARG A 506 6.78 -16.77 -3.43
N TYR A 507 7.68 -16.42 -2.50
CA TYR A 507 8.93 -15.75 -2.84
C TYR A 507 9.74 -16.59 -3.85
N ARG A 508 9.94 -17.87 -3.57
CA ARG A 508 10.72 -18.76 -4.43
C ARG A 508 10.12 -18.92 -5.82
N GLU A 509 8.80 -19.02 -5.93
CA GLU A 509 8.11 -19.11 -7.22
C GLU A 509 8.39 -17.88 -8.10
N VAL A 510 8.27 -16.69 -7.52
CA VAL A 510 8.50 -15.42 -8.24
C VAL A 510 9.99 -15.22 -8.52
N ALA A 511 10.86 -15.47 -7.55
CA ALA A 511 12.30 -15.38 -7.72
C ALA A 511 12.79 -16.30 -8.85
N LYS A 512 12.23 -17.52 -8.96
CA LYS A 512 12.54 -18.45 -10.05
C LYS A 512 12.10 -17.91 -11.42
N LYS A 513 10.94 -17.26 -11.51
CA LYS A 513 10.47 -16.59 -12.75
C LYS A 513 11.40 -15.44 -13.15
N LEU A 514 11.89 -14.67 -12.18
CA LEU A 514 12.75 -13.51 -12.40
C LEU A 514 14.22 -13.84 -12.65
N ALA A 515 14.73 -14.97 -12.13
CA ALA A 515 16.14 -15.33 -12.18
C ALA A 515 16.80 -15.19 -13.58
N PRO A 516 16.16 -15.58 -14.70
CA PRO A 516 16.75 -15.39 -16.02
C PRO A 516 17.06 -13.93 -16.34
N ALA A 517 16.27 -12.96 -15.85
CA ALA A 517 16.45 -11.52 -16.09
C ALA A 517 17.80 -10.99 -15.61
N PHE A 518 18.37 -11.66 -14.60
CA PHE A 518 19.63 -11.32 -13.96
C PHE A 518 20.82 -12.18 -14.42
N GLY A 519 20.60 -13.10 -15.36
CA GLY A 519 21.65 -13.95 -15.92
C GLY A 519 22.61 -13.19 -16.85
N ASN A 520 23.84 -13.70 -16.99
CA ASN A 520 24.88 -13.08 -17.83
C ASN A 520 24.46 -12.87 -19.30
N LYS A 521 23.68 -13.81 -19.86
CA LYS A 521 23.12 -13.68 -21.22
C LYS A 521 22.27 -12.41 -21.36
N ASN A 522 21.46 -12.10 -20.36
CA ASN A 522 20.59 -10.93 -20.35
C ASN A 522 21.38 -9.62 -20.13
N LEU A 523 22.46 -9.67 -19.34
CA LEU A 523 23.37 -8.54 -19.18
C LEU A 523 24.04 -8.17 -20.50
N VAL A 524 24.62 -9.15 -21.20
CA VAL A 524 25.24 -8.93 -22.52
C VAL A 524 24.24 -8.40 -23.53
N ALA A 525 23.00 -8.92 -23.53
CA ALA A 525 21.94 -8.42 -24.41
C ALA A 525 21.53 -6.97 -24.13
N LYS A 526 21.78 -6.44 -22.92
CA LYS A 526 21.51 -5.05 -22.53
C LYS A 526 22.71 -4.13 -22.71
N GLU A 527 23.89 -4.66 -23.05
CA GLU A 527 25.13 -3.87 -23.02
C GLU A 527 25.08 -2.66 -23.95
N ALA A 528 24.59 -2.80 -25.18
CA ALA A 528 24.53 -1.69 -26.15
C ALA A 528 23.76 -0.48 -25.60
N VAL A 529 22.71 -0.75 -24.83
CA VAL A 529 21.84 0.26 -24.24
C VAL A 529 22.47 0.88 -23.00
N ILE A 530 23.15 0.08 -22.17
CA ILE A 530 23.97 0.61 -21.06
C ILE A 530 25.06 1.54 -21.61
N GLN A 531 25.75 1.13 -22.68
CA GLN A 531 26.76 1.93 -23.36
C GLN A 531 26.19 3.25 -23.90
N ARG A 532 24.99 3.23 -24.48
CA ARG A 532 24.29 4.43 -24.96
C ARG A 532 24.12 5.48 -23.85
N HIS A 533 23.59 5.07 -22.69
CA HIS A 533 23.42 5.96 -21.54
C HIS A 533 24.76 6.47 -20.98
N MET A 534 25.77 5.61 -20.91
CA MET A 534 27.12 6.00 -20.48
C MET A 534 27.76 7.02 -21.43
N ASN A 535 27.62 6.81 -22.74
CA ASN A 535 28.18 7.72 -23.74
C ASN A 535 27.47 9.07 -23.72
N GLN A 536 26.14 9.10 -23.59
CA GLN A 536 25.39 10.36 -23.41
C GLN A 536 25.85 11.12 -22.17
N PHE A 537 26.10 10.43 -21.06
CA PHE A 537 26.66 11.05 -19.86
C PHE A 537 28.04 11.67 -20.14
N ILE A 538 28.94 10.91 -20.77
CA ILE A 538 30.30 11.37 -21.12
C ILE A 538 30.26 12.58 -22.05
N GLU A 539 29.43 12.55 -23.10
CA GLU A 539 29.23 13.68 -24.02
C GLU A 539 28.81 14.94 -23.27
N LYS A 540 27.87 14.83 -22.31
CA LYS A 540 27.48 15.95 -21.46
C LYS A 540 28.64 16.46 -20.60
N MET A 541 29.45 15.57 -20.03
CA MET A 541 30.63 15.97 -19.23
C MET A 541 31.67 16.70 -20.10
N GLU A 542 31.89 16.27 -21.35
CA GLU A 542 32.79 16.95 -22.29
C GLU A 542 32.31 18.36 -22.64
N HIS A 543 31.00 18.55 -22.82
CA HIS A 543 30.40 19.87 -23.05
C HIS A 543 30.46 20.79 -21.81
N LEU A 544 30.52 20.21 -20.62
CA LEU A 544 30.61 20.93 -19.36
C LEU A 544 32.04 21.03 -18.82
N GLN A 545 33.05 20.68 -19.63
CA GLN A 545 34.46 20.77 -19.24
C GLN A 545 34.81 22.15 -18.68
N GLY A 546 35.63 22.17 -17.62
CA GLY A 546 36.01 23.39 -16.90
C GLY A 546 34.95 23.93 -15.93
N LYS A 547 33.77 23.32 -15.85
CA LYS A 547 32.76 23.61 -14.81
C LYS A 547 32.84 22.61 -13.68
N ASP A 548 32.35 23.03 -12.52
CA ASP A 548 32.19 22.18 -11.35
C ASP A 548 30.87 21.41 -11.48
N ILE A 549 30.95 20.08 -11.58
CA ILE A 549 29.82 19.19 -11.84
C ILE A 549 29.30 18.62 -10.54
N GLU A 550 28.02 18.82 -10.22
CA GLU A 550 27.37 18.23 -9.04
C GLU A 550 27.15 16.72 -9.21
N LEU A 551 28.13 15.91 -8.83
CA LEU A 551 28.12 14.46 -9.04
C LEU A 551 26.93 13.76 -8.38
N ARG A 552 26.37 14.31 -7.29
CA ARG A 552 25.16 13.79 -6.65
C ARG A 552 24.00 13.68 -7.64
N GLN A 553 23.67 14.79 -8.30
CA GLN A 553 22.56 14.90 -9.24
C GLN A 553 22.83 14.10 -10.52
N TRP A 554 24.02 14.25 -11.08
CA TRP A 554 24.40 13.56 -12.32
C TRP A 554 24.41 12.04 -12.17
N SER A 555 24.83 11.53 -11.00
CA SER A 555 24.75 10.09 -10.69
C SER A 555 23.30 9.61 -10.58
N ASP A 556 22.39 10.41 -10.01
CA ASP A 556 20.96 10.08 -9.95
C ASP A 556 20.31 10.03 -11.33
N TRP A 557 20.61 11.00 -12.21
CA TRP A 557 20.08 11.02 -13.58
C TRP A 557 20.52 9.79 -14.36
N LEU A 558 21.82 9.50 -14.40
CA LEU A 558 22.34 8.34 -15.14
C LEU A 558 21.77 7.03 -14.61
N ALA A 559 21.77 6.85 -13.28
CA ALA A 559 21.32 5.61 -12.68
C ALA A 559 19.81 5.40 -12.85
N LEU A 560 19.00 6.46 -12.81
CA LEU A 560 17.56 6.34 -13.00
C LEU A 560 17.18 6.13 -14.47
N ASP A 561 17.87 6.78 -15.42
CA ASP A 561 17.69 6.50 -16.85
C ASP A 561 18.05 5.04 -17.18
N LEU A 562 19.18 4.54 -16.68
CA LEU A 562 19.56 3.12 -16.77
C LEU A 562 18.51 2.19 -16.12
N SER A 563 17.98 2.59 -14.96
CA SER A 563 17.00 1.79 -14.22
C SER A 563 15.65 1.70 -14.95
N ALA A 564 15.16 2.82 -15.47
CA ALA A 564 13.93 2.88 -16.27
C ALA A 564 14.05 2.05 -17.54
N GLU A 565 15.19 2.12 -18.21
CA GLU A 565 15.51 1.35 -19.39
C GLU A 565 15.58 -0.16 -19.09
N MET A 566 16.27 -0.57 -18.02
CA MET A 566 16.34 -1.99 -17.62
C MET A 566 15.01 -2.56 -17.14
N THR A 567 14.10 -1.72 -16.63
CA THR A 567 12.81 -2.15 -16.07
C THR A 567 11.71 -2.13 -17.13
N TYR A 568 11.51 -0.98 -17.78
CA TYR A 568 10.40 -0.73 -18.70
C TYR A 568 10.83 -0.60 -20.17
N GLY A 569 12.13 -0.70 -20.50
CA GLY A 569 12.60 -0.45 -21.87
C GLY A 569 12.34 0.98 -22.34
N GLN A 570 12.45 1.95 -21.42
CA GLN A 570 12.20 3.36 -21.69
C GLN A 570 13.37 4.24 -21.26
N ASP A 571 13.79 5.13 -22.14
CA ASP A 571 14.66 6.25 -21.84
C ASP A 571 13.84 7.41 -21.24
N TRP A 572 14.12 7.76 -19.98
CA TRP A 572 13.48 8.90 -19.29
C TRP A 572 14.19 10.24 -19.53
N GLY A 573 15.35 10.23 -20.20
CA GLY A 573 16.01 11.39 -20.75
C GLY A 573 16.56 12.40 -19.73
N GLN A 574 16.78 12.01 -18.47
CA GLN A 574 17.19 12.95 -17.42
C GLN A 574 18.61 13.49 -17.66
N VAL A 575 19.54 12.64 -18.12
CA VAL A 575 20.89 13.07 -18.55
C VAL A 575 20.81 13.96 -19.78
N ARG A 576 19.99 13.58 -20.77
CA ARG A 576 19.80 14.33 -22.01
C ARG A 576 19.27 15.74 -21.74
N ASP A 577 18.23 15.82 -20.93
CA ASP A 577 17.46 17.04 -20.66
C ASP A 577 18.03 17.84 -19.47
N MET A 578 19.00 17.26 -18.74
CA MET A 578 19.65 17.83 -17.57
C MET A 578 18.63 18.28 -16.52
N LYS A 579 17.66 17.41 -16.25
CA LYS A 579 16.51 17.73 -15.40
C LYS A 579 15.95 16.50 -14.72
N ASP A 580 15.62 16.65 -13.43
CA ASP A 580 14.91 15.63 -12.66
C ASP A 580 13.57 15.30 -13.31
N SER A 581 13.28 14.00 -13.43
CA SER A 581 11.91 13.55 -13.64
C SER A 581 11.03 13.93 -12.44
N PRO A 582 9.71 14.14 -12.62
CA PRO A 582 8.78 14.32 -11.50
C PRO A 582 8.85 13.19 -10.47
N PHE A 583 9.12 11.96 -10.94
CA PHE A 583 9.29 10.78 -10.10
C PHE A 583 10.54 10.90 -9.21
N LEU A 584 11.70 11.25 -9.77
CA LEU A 584 12.93 11.46 -9.01
C LEU A 584 12.76 12.54 -7.93
N SER A 585 12.26 13.71 -8.34
CA SER A 585 12.08 14.84 -7.42
C SER A 585 11.13 14.50 -6.26
N ALA A 586 10.06 13.76 -6.54
CA ALA A 586 9.13 13.31 -5.51
C ALA A 586 9.73 12.26 -4.59
N THR A 587 10.41 11.25 -5.14
CA THR A 587 10.98 10.14 -4.37
C THR A 587 12.00 10.64 -3.36
N LEU A 588 12.89 11.55 -3.77
CA LEU A 588 13.87 12.18 -2.87
C LEU A 588 13.18 12.97 -1.74
N LYS A 589 12.09 13.71 -2.04
CA LYS A 589 11.33 14.49 -1.05
C LYS A 589 10.48 13.64 -0.10
N LEU A 590 10.12 12.42 -0.50
CA LEU A 590 9.31 11.49 0.28
C LEU A 590 10.14 10.57 1.19
N ASN A 591 11.47 10.65 1.20
CA ASN A 591 12.35 9.73 1.94
C ASN A 591 11.98 9.61 3.44
N ILE A 592 11.69 10.73 4.10
CA ILE A 592 11.24 10.74 5.51
C ILE A 592 9.86 10.10 5.67
N PHE A 593 8.93 10.34 4.74
CA PHE A 593 7.60 9.72 4.76
C PHE A 593 7.70 8.20 4.63
N LEU A 594 8.54 7.70 3.72
CA LEU A 594 8.79 6.27 3.54
C LEU A 594 9.40 5.64 4.80
N THR A 595 10.31 6.35 5.46
CA THR A 595 10.93 5.91 6.72
C THR A 595 9.89 5.82 7.83
N LEU A 596 9.03 6.84 7.97
CA LEU A 596 7.94 6.83 8.93
C LEU A 596 6.92 5.72 8.63
N SER A 597 6.65 5.42 7.35
CA SER A 597 5.80 4.30 6.95
C SER A 597 6.35 2.96 7.46
N GLN A 598 7.64 2.69 7.24
CA GLN A 598 8.29 1.49 7.79
C GLN A 598 8.24 1.47 9.33
N ILE A 599 8.45 2.63 9.97
CA ILE A 599 8.42 2.74 11.42
C ILE A 599 7.05 2.40 12.00
N THR A 600 5.98 3.00 11.47
CA THR A 600 4.61 2.79 11.96
C THR A 600 4.20 1.32 11.89
N ARG A 601 4.67 0.58 10.88
CA ARG A 601 4.40 -0.85 10.70
C ARG A 601 5.07 -1.75 11.75
N LYS A 602 6.15 -1.29 12.39
CA LYS A 602 6.83 -2.03 13.47
C LYS A 602 6.11 -1.91 14.82
N PHE A 603 5.23 -0.93 14.97
CA PHE A 603 4.46 -0.73 16.20
C PHE A 603 3.18 -1.58 16.22
N ASN A 604 2.68 -1.87 17.43
CA ASN A 604 1.39 -2.58 17.60
C ASN A 604 0.23 -1.77 16.98
N VAL A 605 -0.90 -2.43 16.73
CA VAL A 605 -2.05 -1.84 16.01
C VAL A 605 -2.48 -0.50 16.62
N ILE A 606 -2.58 -0.41 17.95
CA ILE A 606 -3.00 0.81 18.65
C ILE A 606 -2.00 1.96 18.41
N THR A 607 -0.72 1.70 18.63
CA THR A 607 0.33 2.72 18.43
C THR A 607 0.46 3.08 16.95
N ARG A 608 0.31 2.11 16.04
CA ARG A 608 0.26 2.33 14.60
C ARG A 608 -0.91 3.22 14.20
N MET A 609 -2.11 3.02 14.76
CA MET A 609 -3.26 3.89 14.50
C MET A 609 -3.00 5.33 14.94
N LEU A 610 -2.32 5.52 16.08
CA LEU A 610 -1.96 6.86 16.57
C LEU A 610 -0.86 7.55 15.74
N LEU A 611 0.13 6.78 15.27
CA LEU A 611 1.27 7.33 14.52
C LEU A 611 1.00 7.52 13.02
N THR A 612 0.09 6.73 12.43
CA THR A 612 -0.22 6.80 10.98
C THR A 612 -0.66 8.19 10.52
N PRO A 613 -1.58 8.92 11.20
CA PRO A 613 -1.94 10.29 10.81
C PRO A 613 -0.74 11.25 10.85
N LEU A 614 0.14 11.10 11.86
CA LEU A 614 1.32 11.95 12.02
C LEU A 614 2.34 11.74 10.90
N MET A 615 2.44 10.52 10.36
CA MET A 615 3.28 10.23 9.20
C MET A 615 2.90 11.08 7.98
N TYR A 616 1.61 11.26 7.69
CA TYR A 616 1.18 12.05 6.52
C TYR A 616 1.53 13.54 6.64
N LEU A 617 1.76 14.05 7.85
CA LEU A 617 2.26 15.42 8.08
C LEU A 617 3.69 15.63 7.57
N SER A 618 4.46 14.55 7.37
CA SER A 618 5.82 14.65 6.82
C SER A 618 5.86 14.81 5.29
N ILE A 619 4.71 14.70 4.60
CA ILE A 619 4.64 14.91 3.15
C ILE A 619 4.75 16.41 2.84
N PRO A 620 5.75 16.86 2.07
CA PRO A 620 5.88 18.27 1.73
C PRO A 620 4.68 18.78 0.92
N PRO A 621 4.17 20.01 1.18
CA PRO A 621 3.06 20.61 0.42
C PRO A 621 3.25 20.58 -1.10
N SER A 622 4.50 20.73 -1.58
CA SER A 622 4.83 20.68 -3.02
C SER A 622 4.56 19.33 -3.68
N ILE A 623 4.44 18.25 -2.90
CA ILE A 623 4.20 16.88 -3.39
C ILE A 623 2.71 16.53 -3.39
N TRP A 624 1.88 17.17 -2.57
CA TRP A 624 0.45 16.82 -2.47
C TRP A 624 -0.28 16.86 -3.81
N LEU A 625 0.04 17.83 -4.67
CA LEU A 625 -0.56 17.96 -6.01
C LEU A 625 0.01 16.95 -7.03
N THR A 626 1.16 16.32 -6.75
CA THR A 626 1.78 15.33 -7.64
C THR A 626 1.45 13.88 -7.26
N ILE A 627 0.95 13.63 -6.04
CA ILE A 627 0.59 12.28 -5.55
C ILE A 627 -0.26 11.48 -6.55
N PRO A 628 -1.36 11.99 -7.15
CA PRO A 628 -2.15 11.22 -8.11
C PRO A 628 -1.35 10.80 -9.35
N ASN A 629 -0.47 11.69 -9.83
CA ASN A 629 0.40 11.41 -10.97
C ASN A 629 1.47 10.37 -10.61
N LEU A 630 2.01 10.41 -9.40
CA LEU A 630 2.99 9.44 -8.91
C LEU A 630 2.39 8.04 -8.76
N ILE A 631 1.18 7.95 -8.18
CA ILE A 631 0.46 6.68 -8.00
C ILE A 631 0.16 6.02 -9.35
N THR A 632 -0.20 6.81 -10.37
CA THR A 632 -0.55 6.29 -11.70
C THR A 632 0.64 6.11 -12.65
N LYS A 633 1.81 6.70 -12.36
CA LYS A 633 2.99 6.65 -13.26
C LYS A 633 3.45 5.22 -13.51
N ASN A 634 3.62 4.43 -12.44
CA ASN A 634 4.05 3.03 -12.56
C ASN A 634 3.05 2.19 -13.39
N THR A 635 1.75 2.40 -13.19
CA THR A 635 0.71 1.76 -14.02
C THR A 635 0.84 2.15 -15.49
N LYS A 636 1.01 3.45 -15.79
CA LYS A 636 1.15 3.95 -17.16
C LYS A 636 2.40 3.42 -17.85
N ASP A 637 3.53 3.39 -17.15
CA ASP A 637 4.80 2.90 -17.71
C ASP A 637 4.74 1.40 -17.99
N LEU A 638 4.17 0.63 -17.07
CA LEU A 638 3.95 -0.79 -17.30
C LEU A 638 2.99 -1.01 -18.48
N GLN A 639 1.90 -0.25 -18.58
CA GLN A 639 0.96 -0.37 -19.67
C GLN A 639 1.62 -0.06 -21.02
N GLN A 640 2.35 1.04 -21.12
CA GLN A 640 3.10 1.39 -22.34
C GLN A 640 4.09 0.28 -22.72
N ARG A 641 4.76 -0.32 -21.73
CA ARG A 641 5.65 -1.45 -21.98
C ARG A 641 4.91 -2.71 -22.44
N ILE A 642 3.70 -2.96 -21.94
CA ILE A 642 2.82 -4.04 -22.43
C ILE A 642 2.40 -3.77 -23.88
N ASP A 643 2.11 -2.52 -24.23
CA ASP A 643 1.71 -2.15 -25.60
C ASP A 643 2.83 -2.39 -26.62
N CYS A 644 4.10 -2.29 -26.19
CA CYS A 644 5.27 -2.60 -27.02
C CYS A 644 5.69 -4.09 -26.99
N ARG A 645 4.93 -4.98 -26.34
CA ARG A 645 5.29 -6.38 -26.13
C ARG A 645 5.49 -7.13 -27.46
N GLY A 646 6.63 -7.83 -27.57
CA GLY A 646 7.05 -8.50 -28.80
C GLY A 646 7.74 -7.58 -29.83
N ASN A 647 7.81 -6.27 -29.56
CA ASN A 647 8.47 -5.27 -30.40
C ASN A 647 9.37 -4.32 -29.58
N THR A 648 10.15 -4.89 -28.67
CA THR A 648 11.08 -4.14 -27.81
C THR A 648 12.46 -4.07 -28.44
N GLU A 649 13.14 -2.94 -28.32
CA GLU A 649 14.52 -2.77 -28.84
C GLU A 649 15.50 -3.75 -28.20
N HIS A 650 15.34 -4.03 -26.90
CA HIS A 650 16.20 -4.93 -26.14
C HIS A 650 15.40 -5.64 -25.03
N LEU A 651 16.05 -6.60 -24.35
CA LEU A 651 15.45 -7.29 -23.21
C LEU A 651 15.47 -6.40 -21.96
N ASP A 652 14.40 -6.43 -21.18
CA ASP A 652 14.24 -5.77 -19.88
C ASP A 652 13.82 -6.78 -18.80
N TYR A 653 13.54 -6.32 -17.58
CA TYR A 653 13.07 -7.18 -16.49
C TYR A 653 11.62 -7.65 -16.68
N VAL A 654 10.76 -6.79 -17.22
CA VAL A 654 9.34 -7.08 -17.43
C VAL A 654 9.13 -8.18 -18.47
N GLU A 655 10.00 -8.31 -19.48
CA GLU A 655 9.92 -9.37 -20.49
C GLU A 655 9.96 -10.78 -19.86
N GLN A 656 10.64 -10.97 -18.72
CA GLN A 656 10.66 -12.28 -18.04
C GLN A 656 9.39 -12.54 -17.23
N LEU A 657 8.76 -11.47 -16.72
CA LEU A 657 7.48 -11.55 -16.00
C LEU A 657 6.29 -11.67 -16.95
N LEU A 658 6.38 -11.06 -18.14
CA LEU A 658 5.35 -10.99 -19.17
C LEU A 658 5.88 -11.43 -20.56
N PRO A 659 6.39 -12.67 -20.73
CA PRO A 659 7.01 -13.10 -21.99
C PRO A 659 6.05 -12.98 -23.18
N PHE A 660 6.46 -12.41 -24.31
CA PHE A 660 5.56 -12.09 -25.44
C PHE A 660 4.65 -13.26 -25.91
N ASN A 661 5.09 -14.51 -25.75
CA ASN A 661 4.39 -15.71 -26.19
C ASN A 661 3.35 -16.25 -25.19
N LYS A 662 3.09 -15.55 -24.08
CA LYS A 662 2.08 -15.92 -23.07
C LYS A 662 0.88 -14.98 -23.11
N PRO A 663 -0.31 -15.38 -22.64
CA PRO A 663 -1.40 -14.43 -22.44
C PRO A 663 -1.00 -13.34 -21.42
N ILE A 664 -1.61 -12.17 -21.53
CA ILE A 664 -1.49 -11.14 -20.50
C ILE A 664 -2.19 -11.66 -19.23
N PRO A 665 -1.53 -11.63 -18.05
CA PRO A 665 -2.12 -12.11 -16.81
C PRO A 665 -3.38 -11.34 -16.39
N GLU A 666 -4.16 -11.94 -15.49
CA GLU A 666 -5.31 -11.27 -14.86
C GLU A 666 -4.87 -10.06 -14.02
N LYS A 667 -5.81 -9.15 -13.75
CA LYS A 667 -5.58 -7.86 -13.06
C LYS A 667 -4.80 -7.99 -11.75
N LYS A 668 -5.05 -9.03 -10.95
CA LYS A 668 -4.31 -9.27 -9.69
C LYS A 668 -2.84 -9.60 -9.92
N GLU A 669 -2.53 -10.45 -10.90
CA GLU A 669 -1.14 -10.78 -11.25
C GLU A 669 -0.46 -9.62 -11.96
N LEU A 670 -1.18 -8.84 -12.79
CA LEU A 670 -0.66 -7.59 -13.35
C LEU A 670 -0.32 -6.55 -12.26
N PHE A 671 -1.18 -6.39 -11.25
CA PHE A 671 -0.90 -5.50 -10.12
C PHE A 671 0.33 -5.96 -9.32
N TYR A 672 0.49 -7.27 -9.13
CA TYR A 672 1.70 -7.85 -8.56
C TYR A 672 2.94 -7.51 -9.40
N ILE A 673 2.87 -7.71 -10.72
CA ILE A 673 3.96 -7.39 -11.66
C ILE A 673 4.28 -5.90 -11.64
N GLN A 674 3.27 -5.03 -11.53
CA GLN A 674 3.45 -3.59 -11.37
C GLN A 674 4.23 -3.25 -10.10
N ASN A 675 3.88 -3.86 -8.95
CA ASN A 675 4.61 -3.64 -7.70
C ASN A 675 6.05 -4.15 -7.80
N VAL A 676 6.27 -5.32 -8.40
CA VAL A 676 7.62 -5.86 -8.64
C VAL A 676 8.43 -4.95 -9.57
N ALA A 677 7.85 -4.46 -10.68
CA ALA A 677 8.53 -3.55 -11.60
C ALA A 677 8.95 -2.25 -10.90
N GLY A 678 8.04 -1.64 -10.13
CA GLY A 678 8.36 -0.44 -9.35
C GLY A 678 9.46 -0.68 -8.29
N GLN A 679 9.48 -1.85 -7.66
CA GLN A 679 10.55 -2.25 -6.74
C GLN A 679 11.88 -2.42 -7.49
N LEU A 680 11.90 -3.03 -8.68
CA LEU A 680 13.11 -3.19 -9.49
C LEU A 680 13.67 -1.84 -9.98
N LEU A 681 12.79 -0.89 -10.34
CA LEU A 681 13.17 0.47 -10.70
C LEU A 681 13.92 1.15 -9.53
N LEU A 682 13.34 1.14 -8.34
CA LEU A 682 13.95 1.78 -7.17
C LEU A 682 15.23 1.06 -6.73
N ALA A 683 15.22 -0.28 -6.73
CA ALA A 683 16.35 -1.11 -6.33
C ALA A 683 17.54 -1.01 -7.28
N SER A 684 17.33 -0.64 -8.55
CA SER A 684 18.42 -0.47 -9.52
C SER A 684 18.93 0.97 -9.55
N TRP A 685 18.09 1.97 -9.26
CA TRP A 685 18.47 3.38 -9.30
C TRP A 685 19.45 3.76 -8.18
N GLN A 686 19.01 3.75 -6.92
CA GLN A 686 19.81 4.40 -5.87
C GLN A 686 21.16 3.70 -5.63
N PRO A 687 21.24 2.36 -5.59
CA PRO A 687 22.53 1.67 -5.43
C PRO A 687 23.55 2.01 -6.52
N LEU A 688 23.13 2.10 -7.78
CA LEU A 688 24.04 2.52 -8.87
C LEU A 688 24.51 3.96 -8.67
N ALA A 689 23.58 4.89 -8.41
CA ALA A 689 23.92 6.29 -8.17
C ALA A 689 24.89 6.45 -6.99
N ASN A 690 24.67 5.68 -5.92
CA ASN A 690 25.52 5.67 -4.73
C ASN A 690 26.93 5.24 -5.06
N GLN A 691 27.11 4.14 -5.80
CA GLN A 691 28.43 3.62 -6.15
C GLN A 691 29.16 4.51 -7.17
N PHE A 692 28.46 5.09 -8.15
CA PHE A 692 29.04 6.09 -9.06
C PHE A 692 29.61 7.28 -8.30
N TYR A 693 28.86 7.77 -7.32
CA TYR A 693 29.24 8.88 -6.47
C TYR A 693 30.39 8.51 -5.51
N THR A 694 30.23 7.47 -4.70
CA THR A 694 31.15 7.24 -3.56
C THR A 694 32.49 6.68 -3.98
N ILE A 695 32.55 5.88 -5.06
CA ILE A 695 33.84 5.40 -5.54
C ILE A 695 34.68 6.60 -6.05
N ILE A 696 34.09 7.52 -6.81
CA ILE A 696 34.80 8.75 -7.23
C ILE A 696 35.21 9.58 -6.01
N LEU A 697 34.32 9.76 -5.03
CA LEU A 697 34.65 10.48 -3.79
C LEU A 697 35.82 9.85 -3.03
N PHE A 698 35.86 8.53 -2.90
CA PHE A 698 36.94 7.83 -2.19
C PHE A 698 38.24 7.83 -2.97
N LEU A 699 38.19 7.65 -4.29
CA LEU A 699 39.38 7.74 -5.16
C LEU A 699 40.04 9.12 -5.05
N LEU A 700 39.25 10.20 -5.11
CA LEU A 700 39.78 11.56 -5.04
C LEU A 700 40.33 11.94 -3.65
N LYS A 701 40.05 11.14 -2.62
CA LYS A 701 40.65 11.29 -1.29
C LYS A 701 41.95 10.52 -1.12
N GLU A 702 42.25 9.59 -2.03
CA GLU A 702 43.42 8.70 -1.97
C GLU A 702 44.19 8.81 -3.31
N PRO A 703 45.02 9.86 -3.49
CA PRO A 703 45.68 10.15 -4.77
C PRO A 703 46.46 8.96 -5.34
N ASP A 704 47.21 8.24 -4.51
CA ASP A 704 48.00 7.08 -4.93
C ASP A 704 47.12 5.97 -5.52
N VAL A 705 45.94 5.74 -4.92
CA VAL A 705 44.96 4.75 -5.38
C VAL A 705 44.33 5.22 -6.70
N TYR A 706 43.99 6.50 -6.81
CA TYR A 706 43.45 7.08 -8.03
C TYR A 706 44.45 6.95 -9.20
N GLU A 707 45.71 7.32 -8.99
CA GLU A 707 46.77 7.24 -9.99
C GLU A 707 47.02 5.80 -10.46
N ALA A 708 47.04 4.84 -9.52
CA ALA A 708 47.21 3.43 -9.84
C ALA A 708 46.05 2.88 -10.69
N LEU A 709 44.81 3.28 -10.37
CA LEU A 709 43.63 2.90 -11.15
C LEU A 709 43.64 3.53 -12.55
N VAL A 710 43.90 4.83 -12.64
CA VAL A 710 44.01 5.57 -13.90
C VAL A 710 45.05 4.92 -14.81
N SER A 711 46.23 4.60 -14.25
CA SER A 711 47.32 3.98 -14.98
C SER A 711 46.94 2.60 -15.53
N GLU A 712 46.32 1.74 -14.71
CA GLU A 712 45.87 0.41 -15.14
C GLU A 712 44.84 0.51 -16.29
N VAL A 713 43.83 1.35 -16.14
CA VAL A 713 42.73 1.46 -17.11
C VAL A 713 43.20 2.10 -18.43
N ARG A 714 43.99 3.19 -18.37
CA ARG A 714 44.48 3.87 -19.58
C ARG A 714 45.50 3.02 -20.34
N ALA A 715 46.32 2.22 -19.65
CA ALA A 715 47.25 1.30 -20.30
C ALA A 715 46.53 0.12 -20.98
N ALA A 716 45.38 -0.33 -20.45
CA ALA A 716 44.67 -1.48 -20.98
C ALA A 716 43.90 -1.20 -22.29
N PHE A 717 43.53 0.06 -22.54
CA PHE A 717 42.64 0.41 -23.65
C PHE A 717 43.19 1.55 -24.50
N SER A 718 43.42 1.26 -25.78
CA SER A 718 43.77 2.26 -26.79
C SER A 718 42.58 3.13 -27.19
N ASP A 719 41.36 2.60 -27.10
CA ASP A 719 40.14 3.21 -27.60
C ASP A 719 38.95 2.94 -26.66
N ASP A 720 38.05 3.91 -26.54
CA ASP A 720 36.90 3.88 -25.62
C ASP A 720 35.83 2.87 -26.02
N SER A 721 35.67 2.60 -27.32
CA SER A 721 34.71 1.60 -27.81
C SER A 721 35.09 0.17 -27.38
N LYS A 722 36.36 -0.05 -27.01
CA LYS A 722 36.85 -1.33 -26.48
C LYS A 722 36.50 -1.52 -25.00
N ILE A 723 36.12 -0.46 -24.28
CA ILE A 723 35.72 -0.53 -22.87
C ILE A 723 34.29 -1.06 -22.81
N THR A 724 34.20 -2.39 -22.81
CA THR A 724 32.96 -3.19 -22.82
C THR A 724 32.84 -4.01 -21.55
N ILE A 725 31.61 -4.40 -21.16
CA ILE A 725 31.36 -5.29 -20.03
C ILE A 725 32.19 -6.58 -20.18
N GLY A 726 32.22 -7.13 -21.40
CA GLY A 726 33.03 -8.30 -21.73
C GLY A 726 34.52 -8.09 -21.49
N SER A 727 35.10 -7.01 -22.04
CA SER A 727 36.53 -6.70 -21.87
C SER A 727 36.93 -6.45 -20.41
N LEU A 728 36.05 -5.83 -19.62
CA LEU A 728 36.29 -5.57 -18.20
C LEU A 728 36.17 -6.84 -17.36
N ALA A 729 35.36 -7.80 -17.79
CA ALA A 729 35.24 -9.11 -17.17
C ALA A 729 36.49 -9.97 -17.43
N THR A 730 36.92 -10.08 -18.69
CA THR A 730 38.02 -10.95 -19.12
C THR A 730 39.41 -10.31 -19.05
N GLY A 731 39.49 -8.98 -19.02
CA GLY A 731 40.74 -8.23 -18.95
C GLY A 731 41.46 -8.36 -17.60
N ASN A 732 42.79 -8.17 -17.65
CA ASN A 732 43.67 -8.17 -16.47
C ASN A 732 43.62 -6.83 -15.70
N LEU A 733 42.41 -6.34 -15.41
CA LEU A 733 42.13 -5.11 -14.66
C LEU A 733 41.86 -5.43 -13.20
N ARG A 734 42.86 -6.03 -12.54
CA ARG A 734 42.73 -6.54 -11.17
C ARG A 734 42.45 -5.41 -10.19
N TYR A 735 43.04 -4.23 -10.40
CA TYR A 735 42.91 -3.10 -9.50
C TYR A 735 41.58 -2.37 -9.66
N LEU A 736 41.04 -2.23 -10.88
CA LEU A 736 39.67 -1.78 -11.07
C LEU A 736 38.67 -2.69 -10.34
N LYS A 737 38.84 -4.01 -10.46
CA LYS A 737 37.99 -4.98 -9.75
C LYS A 737 38.09 -4.80 -8.24
N ALA A 738 39.31 -4.60 -7.73
CA ALA A 738 39.58 -4.32 -6.32
C ALA A 738 38.96 -2.99 -5.84
N CYS A 739 39.06 -1.91 -6.62
CA CYS A 739 38.48 -0.61 -6.30
C CYS A 739 36.96 -0.69 -6.15
N VAL A 740 36.29 -1.41 -7.05
CA VAL A 740 34.83 -1.60 -6.97
C VAL A 740 34.44 -2.46 -5.77
N SER A 741 35.21 -3.52 -5.47
CA SER A 741 34.99 -4.32 -4.26
C SER A 741 35.17 -3.52 -2.98
N GLU A 742 36.16 -2.64 -2.93
CA GLU A 742 36.40 -1.75 -1.78
C GLU A 742 35.31 -0.67 -1.65
N GLY A 743 34.82 -0.13 -2.77
CA GLY A 743 33.69 0.79 -2.81
C GLY A 743 32.43 0.19 -2.20
N LEU A 744 32.09 -1.02 -2.64
CA LEU A 744 30.95 -1.79 -2.12
C LEU A 744 31.12 -2.18 -0.63
N ARG A 745 32.35 -2.36 -0.15
CA ARG A 745 32.63 -2.61 1.28
C ARG A 745 32.39 -1.36 2.12
N MET A 746 32.91 -0.21 1.67
CA MET A 746 32.88 1.04 2.42
C MET A 746 31.52 1.71 2.41
N HIS A 747 30.85 1.72 1.25
CA HIS A 747 29.47 2.18 1.12
C HIS A 747 28.55 0.97 0.95
N ALA A 748 28.21 0.35 2.08
CA ALA A 748 27.21 -0.70 2.10
C ALA A 748 25.82 -0.10 1.80
N GLU A 749 25.10 -0.65 0.84
CA GLU A 749 23.74 -0.22 0.51
C GLU A 749 22.72 -0.72 1.54
N THR A 750 22.97 -1.92 2.08
CA THR A 750 22.09 -2.59 3.03
C THR A 750 22.56 -2.38 4.47
N VAL A 751 22.02 -1.36 5.13
CA VAL A 751 22.46 -0.93 6.47
C VAL A 751 21.37 -0.97 7.54
N ASP A 752 20.16 -1.34 7.14
CA ASP A 752 19.01 -1.62 8.00
C ASP A 752 19.10 -3.01 8.69
N GLY A 753 19.85 -3.93 8.08
CA GLY A 753 20.30 -5.20 8.67
C GLY A 753 19.68 -6.46 8.06
N LEU A 754 18.65 -6.36 7.20
CA LEU A 754 17.90 -7.50 6.64
C LEU A 754 17.26 -8.42 7.71
N PRO A 755 16.33 -7.89 8.53
CA PRO A 755 15.69 -8.62 9.61
C PRO A 755 14.99 -9.90 9.16
N ARG A 756 15.14 -10.98 9.94
CA ARG A 756 14.44 -12.27 9.75
C ARG A 756 13.84 -12.78 11.04
N ILE A 757 12.76 -13.53 10.94
CA ILE A 757 12.10 -14.20 12.07
C ILE A 757 12.74 -15.57 12.25
N SER A 758 13.24 -15.83 13.46
CA SER A 758 13.86 -17.11 13.82
C SER A 758 12.81 -18.23 13.93
N PRO A 759 13.11 -19.44 13.43
CA PRO A 759 12.31 -20.64 13.67
C PRO A 759 12.59 -21.28 15.04
N GLY A 760 13.49 -20.71 15.86
CA GLY A 760 13.97 -21.35 17.08
C GLY A 760 15.27 -22.12 16.83
N ALA A 761 16.37 -21.41 16.56
CA ALA A 761 17.62 -22.00 16.09
C ALA A 761 18.86 -21.40 16.78
N ILE A 762 20.01 -22.07 16.64
CA ILE A 762 21.29 -21.55 17.10
C ILE A 762 21.86 -20.62 16.02
N VAL A 763 22.22 -19.40 16.41
CA VAL A 763 22.88 -18.39 15.58
C VAL A 763 24.17 -17.96 16.28
N ASP A 764 25.32 -18.20 15.66
CA ASP A 764 26.64 -17.87 16.19
C ASP A 764 26.86 -18.37 17.63
N GLY A 765 26.43 -19.61 17.91
CA GLY A 765 26.51 -20.22 19.24
C GLY A 765 25.42 -19.79 20.23
N HIS A 766 24.53 -18.87 19.85
CA HIS A 766 23.43 -18.40 20.68
C HIS A 766 22.10 -18.99 20.24
N TYR A 767 21.38 -19.67 21.14
CA TYR A 767 19.99 -20.05 20.86
C TYR A 767 19.09 -18.79 20.78
N VAL A 768 18.46 -18.61 19.62
CA VAL A 768 17.49 -17.57 19.30
C VAL A 768 16.10 -18.22 19.26
N PRO A 769 15.20 -17.89 20.20
CA PRO A 769 13.86 -18.47 20.26
C PRO A 769 13.02 -18.22 19.01
N GLN A 770 12.04 -19.10 18.77
CA GLN A 770 11.08 -18.93 17.69
C GLN A 770 10.32 -17.60 17.82
N GLY A 771 10.13 -16.90 16.70
CA GLY A 771 9.41 -15.62 16.66
C GLY A 771 10.27 -14.40 17.02
N VAL A 772 11.51 -14.58 17.49
CA VAL A 772 12.46 -13.48 17.68
C VAL A 772 12.98 -13.00 16.33
N ILE A 773 13.07 -11.68 16.15
CA ILE A 773 13.71 -11.08 14.99
C ILE A 773 15.22 -11.06 15.20
N CYS A 774 15.99 -11.47 14.21
CA CYS A 774 17.44 -11.41 14.24
C CYS A 774 18.02 -10.95 12.91
N GLN A 775 19.17 -10.27 12.97
CA GLN A 775 19.86 -9.74 11.81
C GLN A 775 21.37 -9.55 12.05
N ILE A 776 22.13 -9.31 10.98
CA ILE A 776 23.53 -8.87 11.07
C ILE A 776 23.64 -7.41 10.64
N SER A 777 24.50 -6.63 11.31
CA SER A 777 24.93 -5.34 10.79
C SER A 777 26.16 -5.50 9.89
N TYR A 778 25.94 -5.66 8.57
CA TYR A 778 27.05 -5.67 7.61
C TYR A 778 27.82 -4.35 7.63
N PHE A 779 27.13 -3.22 7.82
CA PHE A 779 27.77 -1.91 8.00
C PHE A 779 28.81 -1.94 9.12
N SER A 780 28.45 -2.47 10.30
CA SER A 780 29.38 -2.54 11.43
C SER A 780 30.50 -3.57 11.18
N ALA A 781 30.18 -4.69 10.53
CA ALA A 781 31.16 -5.74 10.23
C ALA A 781 32.23 -5.24 9.25
N THR A 782 31.84 -4.56 8.17
CA THR A 782 32.78 -4.04 7.18
C THR A 782 33.68 -2.93 7.71
N ARG A 783 33.27 -2.28 8.80
CA ARG A 783 33.99 -1.16 9.43
C ARG A 783 34.76 -1.56 10.69
N SER A 784 34.67 -2.82 11.10
CA SER A 784 35.33 -3.32 12.31
C SER A 784 36.80 -3.66 12.05
N SER A 785 37.69 -3.13 12.90
CA SER A 785 39.11 -3.49 12.89
C SER A 785 39.39 -4.94 13.26
N ARG A 786 38.39 -5.68 13.75
CA ARG A 786 38.47 -7.13 13.96
C ARG A 786 38.53 -7.91 12.65
N PHE A 787 37.90 -7.38 11.59
CA PHE A 787 37.78 -8.06 10.30
C PHE A 787 38.60 -7.39 9.20
N PHE A 788 38.85 -6.08 9.30
CA PHE A 788 39.59 -5.34 8.28
C PHE A 788 40.63 -4.42 8.90
N HIS A 789 41.87 -4.50 8.46
CA HIS A 789 42.91 -3.51 8.77
C HIS A 789 42.60 -2.17 8.08
N GLU A 790 42.80 -1.06 8.78
CA GLU A 790 42.39 0.29 8.33
C GLU A 790 40.98 0.33 7.72
N PRO A 791 39.94 -0.10 8.47
CA PRO A 791 38.62 -0.39 7.89
C PRO A 791 37.91 0.85 7.32
N LEU A 792 38.30 2.05 7.75
CA LEU A 792 37.68 3.32 7.34
C LEU A 792 38.42 4.02 6.19
N LYS A 793 39.58 3.48 5.76
CA LYS A 793 40.32 4.00 4.60
C LYS A 793 40.00 3.18 3.36
N PHE A 794 40.02 3.83 2.20
CA PHE A 794 39.81 3.17 0.92
C PHE A 794 41.12 2.50 0.49
N ARG A 795 41.17 1.17 0.63
CA ARG A 795 42.34 0.34 0.34
C ARG A 795 41.98 -0.82 -0.58
N PRO A 796 41.97 -0.61 -1.90
CA PRO A 796 41.73 -1.70 -2.86
C PRO A 796 42.75 -2.84 -2.75
N GLU A 797 43.95 -2.57 -2.24
CA GLU A 797 45.06 -3.52 -2.13
C GLU A 797 44.66 -4.79 -1.37
N ARG A 798 43.73 -4.71 -0.42
CA ARG A 798 43.22 -5.86 0.34
C ARG A 798 42.50 -6.91 -0.51
N TRP A 799 42.04 -6.54 -1.70
CA TRP A 799 41.31 -7.41 -2.62
C TRP A 799 42.20 -8.04 -3.69
N LEU A 800 43.48 -7.64 -3.73
CA LEU A 800 44.43 -8.17 -4.69
C LEU A 800 44.98 -9.52 -4.24
N PRO A 801 45.29 -10.42 -5.18
CA PRO A 801 45.97 -11.65 -4.86
C PRO A 801 47.46 -11.37 -4.52
N PRO A 802 48.13 -12.24 -3.71
CA PRO A 802 49.50 -12.00 -3.27
C PRO A 802 50.58 -11.91 -4.38
N ASP A 803 50.25 -12.29 -5.61
CA ASP A 803 51.11 -12.18 -6.79
C ASP A 803 51.02 -10.82 -7.51
N ASP A 804 50.07 -9.96 -7.16
CA ASP A 804 49.99 -8.59 -7.69
C ASP A 804 51.00 -7.68 -6.96
N LEU A 805 51.78 -6.90 -7.71
CA LEU A 805 52.81 -6.01 -7.15
C LEU A 805 52.25 -4.92 -6.22
N ARG A 806 50.95 -4.62 -6.33
CA ARG A 806 50.26 -3.64 -5.49
C ARG A 806 49.65 -4.28 -4.24
N PHE A 807 49.71 -5.60 -4.09
CA PHE A 807 49.24 -6.26 -2.87
C PHE A 807 50.13 -5.88 -1.68
N ASP A 808 49.52 -5.36 -0.62
CA ASP A 808 50.21 -5.09 0.63
C ASP A 808 49.97 -6.25 1.63
N PRO A 809 51.02 -6.94 2.10
CA PRO A 809 50.91 -8.01 3.09
C PRO A 809 50.22 -7.61 4.39
N VAL A 810 50.12 -6.32 4.73
CA VAL A 810 49.40 -5.83 5.91
C VAL A 810 47.91 -6.27 5.89
N PHE A 811 47.32 -6.44 4.71
CA PHE A 811 45.92 -6.83 4.53
C PHE A 811 45.70 -8.35 4.43
N LYS A 812 46.78 -9.16 4.49
CA LYS A 812 46.71 -10.62 4.32
C LYS A 812 45.72 -11.32 5.27
N ASN A 813 45.54 -10.76 6.46
CA ASN A 813 44.71 -11.35 7.53
C ASN A 813 43.29 -10.77 7.58
N ASP A 814 42.89 -9.92 6.64
CA ASP A 814 41.53 -9.41 6.57
C ASP A 814 40.53 -10.55 6.30
N ASP A 815 39.43 -10.56 7.02
CA ASP A 815 38.32 -11.48 6.76
C ASP A 815 37.37 -10.88 5.73
N LEU A 816 37.72 -11.03 4.45
CA LEU A 816 36.91 -10.56 3.33
C LEU A 816 35.46 -11.12 3.34
N LYS A 817 35.19 -12.21 4.08
CA LYS A 817 33.84 -12.79 4.21
C LYS A 817 32.90 -11.90 5.00
N ALA A 818 33.43 -10.96 5.79
CA ALA A 818 32.65 -9.95 6.50
C ALA A 818 32.04 -8.89 5.55
N SER A 819 32.48 -8.82 4.30
CA SER A 819 31.87 -7.99 3.26
C SER A 819 30.94 -8.82 2.38
N LYS A 820 29.63 -8.58 2.51
CA LYS A 820 28.57 -9.17 1.68
C LYS A 820 27.64 -8.08 1.15
N PRO A 821 28.13 -7.22 0.23
CA PRO A 821 27.36 -6.05 -0.24
C PRO A 821 26.05 -6.42 -0.93
N PHE A 822 25.91 -7.66 -1.38
CA PHE A 822 24.71 -8.20 -2.03
C PHE A 822 23.96 -9.22 -1.16
N SER A 823 24.27 -9.28 0.14
CA SER A 823 23.80 -10.35 1.04
C SER A 823 24.13 -11.75 0.48
N GLN A 824 23.46 -12.79 0.99
CA GLN A 824 23.70 -14.18 0.61
C GLN A 824 22.43 -15.04 0.81
N GLY A 825 22.45 -16.26 0.29
CA GLY A 825 21.35 -17.23 0.41
C GLY A 825 20.25 -17.04 -0.61
N LEU A 826 19.09 -17.65 -0.36
CA LEU A 826 17.94 -17.64 -1.27
C LEU A 826 17.41 -16.23 -1.57
N ARG A 827 17.64 -15.28 -0.65
CA ARG A 827 17.26 -13.86 -0.76
C ARG A 827 18.43 -12.91 -1.03
N GLY A 828 19.59 -13.42 -1.43
CA GLY A 828 20.69 -12.57 -1.90
C GLY A 828 20.25 -11.71 -3.09
N CYS A 829 20.82 -10.51 -3.23
CA CYS A 829 20.46 -9.58 -4.29
C CYS A 829 20.71 -10.23 -5.67
N PRO A 830 19.67 -10.41 -6.51
CA PRO A 830 19.84 -11.04 -7.81
C PRO A 830 20.58 -10.12 -8.80
N GLY A 831 20.53 -8.80 -8.59
CA GLY A 831 21.17 -7.79 -9.44
C GLY A 831 22.66 -7.55 -9.18
N GLY A 832 23.29 -8.23 -8.21
CA GLY A 832 24.65 -7.90 -7.78
C GLY A 832 25.71 -8.01 -8.88
N SER A 833 25.60 -9.01 -9.76
CA SER A 833 26.49 -9.17 -10.91
C SER A 833 26.35 -8.04 -11.94
N ILE A 834 25.11 -7.67 -12.25
CA ILE A 834 24.76 -6.58 -13.18
C ILE A 834 25.24 -5.24 -12.62
N ALA A 835 24.91 -4.93 -11.37
CA ALA A 835 25.31 -3.69 -10.72
C ALA A 835 26.84 -3.54 -10.70
N THR A 836 27.56 -4.60 -10.32
CA THR A 836 29.03 -4.60 -10.32
C THR A 836 29.61 -4.36 -11.71
N ALA A 837 29.02 -4.94 -12.76
CA ALA A 837 29.46 -4.73 -14.14
C ALA A 837 29.24 -3.29 -14.60
N ILE A 838 28.07 -2.72 -14.32
CA ILE A 838 27.73 -1.33 -14.65
C ILE A 838 28.65 -0.34 -13.92
N VAL A 839 28.90 -0.55 -12.63
CA VAL A 839 29.81 0.29 -11.84
C VAL A 839 31.24 0.21 -12.38
N ARG A 840 31.74 -0.98 -12.71
CA ARG A 840 33.07 -1.12 -13.35
C ARG A 840 33.14 -0.38 -14.67
N LEU A 841 32.10 -0.49 -15.50
CA LEU A 841 32.03 0.19 -16.79
C LEU A 841 32.06 1.70 -16.62
N PHE A 842 31.23 2.23 -15.73
CA PHE A 842 31.19 3.67 -15.40
C PHE A 842 32.57 4.16 -14.95
N ILE A 843 33.15 3.54 -13.92
CA ILE A 843 34.44 3.97 -13.36
C ILE A 843 35.54 3.90 -14.42
N ALA A 844 35.63 2.79 -15.16
CA ALA A 844 36.63 2.63 -16.22
C ALA A 844 36.51 3.72 -17.30
N LYS A 845 35.30 3.98 -17.79
CA LYS A 845 35.09 5.00 -18.83
C LYS A 845 35.42 6.41 -18.32
N ILE A 846 34.99 6.74 -17.10
CA ILE A 846 35.25 8.07 -16.53
C ILE A 846 36.75 8.31 -16.35
N VAL A 847 37.48 7.40 -15.70
CA VAL A 847 38.94 7.59 -15.47
C VAL A 847 39.76 7.48 -16.75
N TRP A 848 39.25 6.78 -17.77
CA TRP A 848 39.86 6.74 -19.09
C TRP A 848 39.68 8.06 -19.84
N ARG A 849 38.49 8.67 -19.78
CA ARG A 849 38.13 9.88 -20.53
C ARG A 849 38.58 11.18 -19.86
N PHE A 850 38.58 11.24 -18.54
CA PHE A 850 38.75 12.48 -17.78
C PHE A 850 39.85 12.36 -16.72
N ASP A 851 40.58 13.46 -16.53
CA ASP A 851 41.28 13.76 -15.28
C ASP A 851 40.27 14.39 -14.32
N LEU A 852 40.20 13.87 -13.10
CA LEU A 852 39.22 14.26 -12.10
C LEU A 852 39.88 15.08 -10.99
N GLU A 853 39.28 16.21 -10.64
CA GLU A 853 39.72 17.05 -9.54
C GLU A 853 38.56 17.31 -8.57
N THR A 854 38.83 17.15 -7.28
CA THR A 854 37.90 17.57 -6.22
C THR A 854 37.86 19.10 -6.15
N THR A 855 36.66 19.67 -6.15
CA THR A 855 36.48 21.08 -5.80
C THR A 855 36.57 21.25 -4.28
N PRO A 856 36.83 22.46 -3.74
CA PRO A 856 37.05 22.65 -2.30
C PRO A 856 35.81 22.30 -1.46
N ASN A 857 35.65 21.04 -1.06
CA ASN A 857 34.62 20.57 -0.13
C ASN A 857 35.12 19.31 0.60
N ASN A 858 35.34 19.41 1.91
CA ASN A 858 35.81 18.31 2.74
C ASN A 858 34.67 17.39 3.18
N ILE A 859 34.07 16.67 2.24
CA ILE A 859 32.95 15.74 2.49
C ILE A 859 33.46 14.53 3.28
N SER A 860 32.83 14.19 4.39
CA SER A 860 33.12 13.03 5.22
C SER A 860 31.95 12.04 5.19
N PHE A 861 32.21 10.82 4.72
CA PHE A 861 31.21 9.74 4.69
C PHE A 861 30.52 9.58 6.05
N ASP A 862 31.29 9.57 7.14
CA ASP A 862 30.74 9.35 8.48
C ASP A 862 29.95 10.54 9.05
N LYS A 863 30.13 11.76 8.54
CA LYS A 863 29.53 12.96 9.13
C LYS A 863 28.36 13.49 8.31
N ASP A 864 28.53 13.45 6.99
CA ASP A 864 27.65 14.19 6.07
C ASP A 864 26.59 13.30 5.43
N PHE A 865 26.79 11.98 5.41
CA PHE A 865 25.80 11.04 4.92
C PHE A 865 24.76 10.71 5.99
N LYS A 866 23.54 10.46 5.54
CA LYS A 866 22.44 9.95 6.37
C LYS A 866 21.74 8.81 5.66
N PHE A 867 21.20 7.88 6.43
CA PHE A 867 20.41 6.78 5.91
C PHE A 867 19.00 6.83 6.49
N MET A 868 18.04 7.10 5.61
CA MET A 868 16.62 6.90 5.82
C MET A 868 16.20 5.65 5.02
N THR A 869 15.00 5.56 4.45
CA THR A 869 14.69 4.51 3.45
C THR A 869 15.70 4.49 2.31
N PHE A 870 16.20 5.67 1.95
CA PHE A 870 17.22 5.91 0.95
C PHE A 870 18.37 6.72 1.54
N TRP A 871 19.58 6.54 0.99
CA TRP A 871 20.76 7.33 1.36
C TRP A 871 20.60 8.82 0.98
N GLU A 872 20.88 9.72 1.91
CA GLU A 872 21.05 11.14 1.64
C GLU A 872 22.54 11.42 1.50
N ARG A 873 22.95 11.75 0.27
CA ARG A 873 24.32 12.13 -0.07
C ARG A 873 24.47 13.65 -0.04
N PRO A 874 25.58 14.19 0.48
CA PRO A 874 25.86 15.62 0.38
C PRO A 874 26.17 16.04 -1.06
N ASP A 875 26.06 17.34 -1.34
CA ASP A 875 26.43 17.88 -2.65
C ASP A 875 27.93 17.76 -2.84
N PHE A 876 28.35 17.06 -3.90
CA PHE A 876 29.75 16.84 -4.24
C PHE A 876 30.01 17.33 -5.64
N PHE A 877 30.92 18.29 -5.75
CA PHE A 877 31.28 18.88 -7.02
C PHE A 877 32.64 18.34 -7.48
N VAL A 878 32.72 17.93 -8.73
CA VAL A 878 33.92 17.38 -9.36
C VAL A 878 34.17 18.12 -10.65
N ARG A 879 35.42 18.50 -10.91
CA ARG A 879 35.83 19.00 -12.22
C ARG A 879 36.33 17.82 -13.05
N MET A 880 35.76 17.67 -14.24
CA MET A 880 36.14 16.63 -15.19
C MET A 880 36.80 17.30 -16.40
N THR A 881 38.11 17.09 -16.56
CA THR A 881 38.88 17.64 -17.68
C THR A 881 39.16 16.54 -18.71
N PRO A 882 38.72 16.67 -19.97
CA PRO A 882 39.00 15.67 -21.00
C PRO A 882 40.50 15.42 -21.21
N VAL A 883 40.89 14.14 -21.22
CA VAL A 883 42.29 13.75 -21.46
C VAL A 883 42.65 13.98 -22.92
N LYS A 884 43.72 14.74 -23.17
CA LYS A 884 44.26 14.92 -24.53
C LYS A 884 45.02 13.66 -24.94
N ARG A 885 44.56 13.00 -26.00
CA ARG A 885 45.23 11.84 -26.60
C ARG A 885 45.78 12.25 -27.97
N GLN A 886 47.05 11.92 -28.21
CA GLN A 886 47.72 12.17 -29.50
C GLN A 886 47.36 11.11 -30.53
#